data_AF-A0A7X6J2V8-F1
#
_entry.id   AF-A0A7X6J2V8-F1
#
_cell.length_a   1.000
_cell.length_b   1.000
_cell.length_c   1.000
_cell.angle_alpha   90.00
_cell.angle_beta   90.00
_cell.angle_gamma   90.00
#
_symmetry.space_group_name_H-M   'P 1'
#
loop_
_entity.id
_entity.type
_entity.pdbx_description
1 polymer ?
#
loop_
_entity_poly.entity_id
_entity_poly.type
_entity_poly.pdbx_seq_one_letter_code
_entity_poly.pdbx_strand_id
1 'polypeptide(L)'
;MSQTIENLIHEITPSRTVLLFGSGSSMPSGAPSVAKLIAAYAQEFKVSADFSLSEITQLAENKSQSRRKVISLLRKYCSDLKPTGGLRNLPLYDWKSIYTTNYDRLIELSYEEREKRAKVFSSNFDFNSDHGQPDVSLFKLHGTIEKDECDGHNSRIILTESDFTKTSNYREQLYDRMKSDLISADLVIIGHSLGDAHLKELAIRAAKLNREAMGTGRVWLLSYTPDEDRASLYEQFGLTVAFGSIDDFFKELAKKAPDRPISNSTPGNPLDVAPALVPVTTEVEHAVTLTANFSSMYTGWPATYADIVAGYTFKRTLATRIGSYLSTEFSLIATILGASGVGKSTAAKQILVECRNKGWKCWEHGSQHALDPRLWEKVATNLKSTKDVGVLFVDDAHLHLGDLNELIDRLAILDNAHLKILLASTRNHWHPRIKTGNLFRHGKVFNLSTLNDQEIDALLDMVEKVPEIKRLAGNDFAGFDRSERRRRLTVRASKDMFVCLKNIYNTDSLDAIILQDFASLSQPLQDIFRYVAAMETAGINVHRQLVIRLLGMPAQQVAAALEGLADIVSEYDYHVREGIFEWRCRHPVIAAIITKFKFGSLDKTIKLFEDVIDNISPTFDIEVRSLRELCNTESGIPRIADKKIQNHLLAKMISRAPGERVPRHRLIRNLIEMHEFPRAETEIKLFEKDFGRDGPVHRYKIKYQVERAIHTPGILLEDRVAMLEQAHELAVVGAERYAANKNVLAAYAELGVEYYRLTKDLSYFDEAMRHLKSAEDKLGDPQITAMIVKFTRRIGGQSSINDEELPEDVMPDADVVEVEPEAA
;
A
#
# COMPACT_ATOMS: atom_id res chain seq x y z
N MET A 1 22.20 -10.98 -24.12
CA MET A 1 20.73 -10.79 -24.14
C MET A 1 20.16 -12.07 -23.57
N SER A 2 19.57 -12.00 -22.39
CA SER A 2 18.97 -13.13 -21.70
C SER A 2 17.93 -13.84 -22.58
N GLN A 3 17.93 -15.17 -22.54
CA GLN A 3 17.02 -15.99 -23.34
C GLN A 3 15.66 -16.12 -22.63
N THR A 4 14.58 -16.25 -23.40
CA THR A 4 13.23 -16.42 -22.84
C THR A 4 12.99 -17.85 -22.35
N ILE A 5 12.05 -18.04 -21.41
CA ILE A 5 11.61 -19.40 -21.01
C ILE A 5 11.05 -20.17 -22.19
N GLU A 6 10.37 -19.50 -23.12
CA GLU A 6 9.87 -20.12 -24.36
C GLU A 6 11.01 -20.76 -25.17
N ASN A 7 12.14 -20.06 -25.32
CA ASN A 7 13.33 -20.60 -25.98
C ASN A 7 13.92 -21.79 -25.22
N LEU A 8 14.02 -21.68 -23.89
CA LEU A 8 14.47 -22.78 -23.02
C LEU A 8 13.62 -24.03 -23.25
N ILE A 9 12.29 -23.90 -23.15
CA ILE A 9 11.36 -25.00 -23.35
C ILE A 9 11.44 -25.54 -24.78
N HIS A 10 11.64 -24.69 -25.79
CA HIS A 10 11.80 -25.10 -27.18
C HIS A 10 12.99 -26.03 -27.40
N GLU A 11 14.09 -25.80 -26.70
CA GLU A 11 15.36 -26.50 -26.89
C GLU A 11 15.53 -27.76 -26.05
N ILE A 12 14.81 -27.90 -24.93
CA ILE A 12 14.90 -29.08 -24.08
C ILE A 12 13.96 -30.21 -24.52
N THR A 13 14.34 -31.45 -24.20
CA THR A 13 13.49 -32.64 -24.36
C THR A 13 13.52 -33.42 -23.04
N PRO A 14 12.39 -33.56 -22.31
CA PRO A 14 12.39 -34.11 -20.94
C PRO A 14 13.17 -35.43 -20.75
N SER A 15 13.00 -36.40 -21.66
CA SER A 15 13.71 -37.69 -21.64
C SER A 15 15.23 -37.62 -21.83
N ARG A 16 15.73 -36.47 -22.25
CA ARG A 16 17.16 -36.15 -22.38
C ARG A 16 17.59 -35.00 -21.48
N THR A 17 16.74 -34.57 -20.54
CA THR A 17 17.01 -33.45 -19.65
C THR A 17 17.13 -33.91 -18.21
N VAL A 18 18.22 -33.49 -17.57
CA VAL A 18 18.47 -33.61 -16.15
C VAL A 18 17.98 -32.34 -15.46
N LEU A 19 17.21 -32.48 -14.38
CA LEU A 19 16.80 -31.35 -13.55
C LEU A 19 17.67 -31.27 -12.30
N LEU A 20 18.12 -30.07 -11.95
CA LEU A 20 18.78 -29.79 -10.67
C LEU A 20 17.97 -28.77 -9.87
N PHE A 21 17.36 -29.22 -8.78
CA PHE A 21 16.57 -28.39 -7.89
C PHE A 21 17.39 -27.89 -6.69
N GLY A 22 17.22 -26.60 -6.37
CA GLY A 22 17.66 -25.99 -5.12
C GLY A 22 16.50 -25.53 -4.26
N SER A 23 16.80 -24.93 -3.10
CA SER A 23 15.81 -24.62 -2.07
C SER A 23 14.72 -23.66 -2.55
N GLY A 24 15.02 -22.81 -3.53
CA GLY A 24 14.05 -21.91 -4.16
C GLY A 24 12.89 -22.64 -4.85
N SER A 25 13.06 -23.90 -5.28
CA SER A 25 11.99 -24.70 -5.87
C SER A 25 10.98 -25.24 -4.85
N SER A 26 11.40 -25.41 -3.58
CA SER A 26 10.54 -25.90 -2.50
C SER A 26 9.82 -24.76 -1.75
N MET A 27 10.27 -23.51 -1.89
CA MET A 27 9.71 -22.34 -1.21
C MET A 27 8.20 -22.14 -1.42
N PRO A 28 7.63 -22.28 -2.65
CA PRO A 28 6.19 -22.14 -2.86
C PRO A 28 5.35 -23.16 -2.08
N SER A 29 5.94 -24.32 -1.78
CA SER A 29 5.33 -25.40 -0.99
C SER A 29 5.45 -25.19 0.53
N GLY A 30 5.94 -24.03 0.97
CA GLY A 30 6.09 -23.68 2.39
C GLY A 30 7.43 -24.09 3.02
N ALA A 31 8.35 -24.67 2.26
CA ALA A 31 9.68 -25.01 2.77
C ALA A 31 10.45 -23.73 3.22
N PRO A 32 11.34 -23.84 4.21
CA PRO A 32 12.03 -22.67 4.74
C PRO A 32 13.13 -22.19 3.79
N SER A 33 13.32 -20.87 3.70
CA SER A 33 14.50 -20.32 3.05
C SER A 33 15.74 -20.56 3.90
N VAL A 34 16.92 -20.49 3.28
CA VAL A 34 18.20 -20.55 4.01
C VAL A 34 18.26 -19.50 5.11
N ALA A 35 17.81 -18.26 4.82
CA ALA A 35 17.75 -17.19 5.82
C ALA A 35 16.81 -17.52 6.99
N LYS A 36 15.65 -18.13 6.72
CA LYS A 36 14.70 -18.57 7.77
C LYS A 36 15.29 -19.67 8.64
N LEU A 37 16.04 -20.61 8.05
CA LEU A 37 16.76 -21.63 8.80
C LEU A 37 17.86 -21.02 9.68
N ILE A 38 18.68 -20.11 9.14
CA ILE A 38 19.72 -19.40 9.92
C ILE A 38 19.09 -18.69 11.13
N ALA A 39 18.01 -17.94 10.93
CA ALA A 39 17.31 -17.27 12.02
C ALA A 39 16.77 -18.25 13.08
N ALA A 40 16.21 -19.39 12.65
CA ALA A 40 15.72 -20.43 13.55
C ALA A 40 16.86 -21.06 14.39
N TYR A 41 17.99 -21.40 13.78
CA TYR A 41 19.16 -21.93 14.48
C TYR A 41 19.76 -20.89 15.43
N ALA A 42 19.87 -19.63 14.99
CA ALA A 42 20.34 -18.51 15.81
C ALA A 42 19.52 -18.36 17.08
N GLN A 43 18.18 -18.39 16.94
CA GLN A 43 17.25 -18.24 18.05
C GLN A 43 17.28 -19.44 19.00
N GLU A 44 17.18 -20.66 18.48
CA GLU A 44 17.09 -21.88 19.29
C GLU A 44 18.39 -22.14 20.08
N PHE A 45 19.55 -21.97 19.42
CA PHE A 45 20.86 -22.25 20.02
C PHE A 45 21.54 -21.00 20.60
N LYS A 46 20.91 -19.83 20.52
CA LYS A 46 21.43 -18.54 21.00
C LYS A 46 22.82 -18.23 20.40
N VAL A 47 22.91 -18.23 19.08
CA VAL A 47 24.12 -17.93 18.28
C VAL A 47 23.84 -16.70 17.42
N SER A 48 24.87 -15.96 16.98
CA SER A 48 24.66 -14.84 16.04
C SER A 48 24.04 -15.34 14.72
N ALA A 49 23.21 -14.52 14.10
CA ALA A 49 22.61 -14.78 12.79
C ALA A 49 23.51 -14.35 11.61
N ASP A 50 24.70 -13.81 11.87
CA ASP A 50 25.62 -13.29 10.84
C ASP A 50 26.42 -14.39 10.12
N PHE A 51 26.28 -15.64 10.56
CA PHE A 51 26.99 -16.80 10.01
C PHE A 51 26.22 -17.45 8.85
N SER A 52 26.95 -18.14 7.97
CA SER A 52 26.34 -19.01 6.97
C SER A 52 25.60 -20.20 7.61
N LEU A 53 24.76 -20.89 6.83
CA LEU A 53 24.01 -22.05 7.33
C LEU A 53 24.93 -23.18 7.83
N SER A 54 26.06 -23.43 7.17
CA SER A 54 27.03 -24.45 7.57
C SER A 54 27.76 -24.11 8.85
N GLU A 55 28.16 -22.85 9.01
CA GLU A 55 28.81 -22.36 10.22
C GLU A 55 27.85 -22.35 11.42
N ILE A 56 26.64 -21.81 11.27
CA ILE A 56 25.71 -21.69 12.39
C ILE A 56 25.25 -23.07 12.88
N THR A 57 25.08 -24.03 11.98
CA THR A 57 24.69 -25.40 12.35
C THR A 57 25.87 -26.16 12.96
N GLN A 58 27.11 -25.92 12.52
CA GLN A 58 28.31 -26.42 13.19
C GLN A 58 28.43 -25.87 14.62
N LEU A 59 28.21 -24.56 14.81
CA LEU A 59 28.19 -23.93 16.12
C LEU A 59 27.05 -24.46 16.99
N ALA A 60 25.87 -24.68 16.42
CA ALA A 60 24.73 -25.29 17.10
C ALA A 60 25.05 -26.73 17.56
N GLU A 61 25.67 -27.55 16.71
CA GLU A 61 26.09 -28.91 17.06
C GLU A 61 27.14 -28.89 18.18
N ASN A 62 28.18 -28.03 18.06
CA ASN A 62 29.22 -27.87 19.07
C ASN A 62 28.68 -27.36 20.41
N LYS A 63 27.73 -26.42 20.40
CA LYS A 63 27.17 -25.83 21.62
C LYS A 63 26.18 -26.77 22.31
N SER A 64 25.38 -27.49 21.53
CA SER A 64 24.40 -28.43 22.06
C SER A 64 24.97 -29.81 22.37
N GLN A 65 26.18 -30.11 21.86
CA GLN A 65 26.83 -31.43 21.91
C GLN A 65 25.91 -32.54 21.39
N SER A 66 25.03 -32.23 20.43
CA SER A 66 23.99 -33.15 19.98
C SER A 66 23.56 -32.90 18.54
N ARG A 67 24.02 -33.74 17.61
CA ARG A 67 23.54 -33.76 16.23
C ARG A 67 22.03 -33.96 16.14
N ARG A 68 21.48 -34.84 16.99
CA ARG A 68 20.03 -35.11 17.03
C ARG A 68 19.21 -33.85 17.24
N LYS A 69 19.64 -32.92 18.10
CA LYS A 69 18.92 -31.64 18.31
C LYS A 69 18.95 -30.75 17.07
N VAL A 70 20.11 -30.66 16.41
CA VAL A 70 20.28 -29.88 15.17
C VAL A 70 19.38 -30.42 14.05
N ILE A 71 19.38 -31.73 13.84
CA ILE A 71 18.55 -32.39 12.82
C ILE A 71 17.06 -32.33 13.17
N SER A 72 16.70 -32.45 14.45
CA SER A 72 15.30 -32.32 14.89
C SER A 72 14.73 -30.93 14.59
N LEU A 73 15.55 -29.87 14.73
CA LEU A 73 15.12 -28.53 14.34
C LEU A 73 14.90 -28.43 12.82
N LEU A 74 15.82 -28.97 12.00
CA LEU A 74 15.63 -29.01 10.54
C LEU A 74 14.32 -29.72 10.16
N ARG A 75 14.09 -30.91 10.73
CA ARG A 75 12.88 -31.73 10.49
C ARG A 75 11.61 -30.98 10.83
N LYS A 76 11.59 -30.20 11.91
CA LYS A 76 10.44 -29.37 12.31
C LYS A 76 10.05 -28.33 11.26
N TYR A 77 11.02 -27.78 10.52
CA TYR A 77 10.74 -26.81 9.45
C TYR A 77 10.42 -27.47 8.11
N CYS A 78 10.67 -28.77 7.96
CA CYS A 78 10.39 -29.54 6.75
C CYS A 78 9.25 -30.56 6.92
N SER A 79 8.53 -30.54 8.05
CA SER A 79 7.39 -31.41 8.32
C SER A 79 6.13 -30.93 7.59
N ASP A 80 5.27 -31.86 7.19
CA ASP A 80 3.94 -31.61 6.63
C ASP A 80 3.89 -30.74 5.35
N LEU A 81 5.01 -30.65 4.63
CA LEU A 81 5.08 -29.97 3.34
C LEU A 81 4.30 -30.77 2.28
N LYS A 82 3.57 -30.07 1.41
CA LYS A 82 2.84 -30.66 0.28
C LYS A 82 3.29 -30.02 -1.03
N PRO A 83 3.45 -30.79 -2.12
CA PRO A 83 3.82 -30.22 -3.40
C PRO A 83 2.73 -29.27 -3.89
N THR A 84 3.14 -28.14 -4.45
CA THR A 84 2.23 -27.15 -5.06
C THR A 84 2.82 -26.62 -6.37
N GLY A 85 1.97 -25.98 -7.18
CA GLY A 85 2.38 -25.32 -8.43
C GLY A 85 3.08 -26.28 -9.38
N GLY A 86 4.14 -25.81 -10.02
CA GLY A 86 4.90 -26.54 -11.04
C GLY A 86 5.45 -27.89 -10.58
N LEU A 87 5.75 -28.08 -9.29
CA LEU A 87 6.22 -29.37 -8.77
C LEU A 87 5.21 -30.50 -8.97
N ARG A 88 3.90 -30.21 -8.90
CA ARG A 88 2.85 -31.23 -9.14
C ARG A 88 2.78 -31.68 -10.60
N ASN A 89 3.34 -30.90 -11.52
CA ASN A 89 3.45 -31.26 -12.94
C ASN A 89 4.72 -32.03 -13.26
N LEU A 90 5.68 -32.12 -12.32
CA LEU A 90 6.94 -32.84 -12.51
C LEU A 90 6.77 -34.28 -13.00
N PRO A 91 5.84 -35.10 -12.46
CA PRO A 91 5.67 -36.50 -12.89
C PRO A 91 4.97 -36.65 -14.24
N LEU A 92 4.49 -35.57 -14.87
CA LEU A 92 3.82 -35.64 -16.18
C LEU A 92 4.79 -35.85 -17.33
N TYR A 93 6.09 -35.67 -17.09
CA TYR A 93 7.13 -35.75 -18.10
C TYR A 93 8.16 -36.82 -17.71
N ASP A 94 8.66 -37.54 -18.70
CA ASP A 94 9.62 -38.63 -18.51
C ASP A 94 11.04 -38.06 -18.40
N TRP A 95 11.37 -37.38 -17.29
CA TRP A 95 12.69 -36.78 -17.07
C TRP A 95 13.81 -37.83 -17.02
N LYS A 96 14.99 -37.51 -17.59
CA LYS A 96 16.16 -38.44 -17.57
C LYS A 96 16.57 -38.80 -16.14
N SER A 97 16.79 -37.78 -15.32
CA SER A 97 17.12 -37.92 -13.90
C SER A 97 16.91 -36.58 -13.19
N ILE A 98 16.64 -36.64 -11.88
CA ILE A 98 16.40 -35.46 -11.06
C ILE A 98 17.44 -35.44 -9.94
N TYR A 99 18.11 -34.32 -9.79
CA TYR A 99 19.05 -34.05 -8.71
C TYR A 99 18.50 -32.93 -7.84
N THR A 100 18.75 -33.00 -6.54
CA THR A 100 18.35 -31.93 -5.62
C THR A 100 19.32 -31.79 -4.46
N THR A 101 19.49 -30.57 -3.98
CA THR A 101 20.12 -30.27 -2.70
C THR A 101 19.11 -30.10 -1.57
N ASN A 102 17.82 -30.22 -1.87
CA ASN A 102 16.76 -30.06 -0.88
C ASN A 102 16.62 -31.30 -0.01
N TYR A 103 16.37 -31.08 1.28
CA TYR A 103 16.18 -32.14 2.26
C TYR A 103 14.75 -32.70 2.26
N ASP A 104 13.76 -31.87 1.90
CA ASP A 104 12.33 -32.18 1.92
C ASP A 104 11.92 -33.29 0.94
N ARG A 105 10.70 -33.82 1.07
CA ARG A 105 10.17 -34.92 0.25
C ARG A 105 9.24 -34.47 -0.88
N LEU A 106 9.26 -33.20 -1.28
CA LEU A 106 8.22 -32.66 -2.18
C LEU A 106 8.22 -33.33 -3.55
N ILE A 107 9.39 -33.68 -4.08
CA ILE A 107 9.53 -34.37 -5.37
C ILE A 107 8.96 -35.79 -5.23
N GLU A 108 9.34 -36.51 -4.19
CA GLU A 108 8.86 -37.85 -3.87
C GLU A 108 7.33 -37.87 -3.77
N LEU A 109 6.76 -36.98 -2.97
CA LEU A 109 5.32 -36.82 -2.79
C LEU A 109 4.61 -36.50 -4.11
N SER A 110 5.20 -35.67 -4.98
CA SER A 110 4.62 -35.36 -6.29
C SER A 110 4.48 -36.61 -7.17
N TYR A 111 5.47 -37.50 -7.17
CA TYR A 111 5.40 -38.76 -7.92
C TYR A 111 4.44 -39.76 -7.27
N GLU A 112 4.43 -39.84 -5.93
CA GLU A 112 3.49 -40.67 -5.16
C GLU A 112 2.03 -40.28 -5.44
N GLU A 113 1.70 -38.98 -5.50
CA GLU A 113 0.36 -38.45 -5.84
C GLU A 113 -0.14 -38.90 -7.23
N ARG A 114 0.78 -39.30 -8.12
CA ARG A 114 0.49 -39.76 -9.49
C ARG A 114 0.68 -41.26 -9.66
N GLU A 115 0.83 -42.00 -8.57
CA GLU A 115 1.09 -43.45 -8.57
C GLU A 115 2.35 -43.83 -9.38
N LYS A 116 3.30 -42.90 -9.51
CA LYS A 116 4.60 -43.12 -10.15
C LYS A 116 5.69 -43.35 -9.12
N ARG A 117 6.70 -44.13 -9.49
CA ARG A 117 7.80 -44.53 -8.60
C ARG A 117 9.06 -43.71 -8.86
N ALA A 118 9.35 -42.78 -7.96
CA ALA A 118 10.66 -42.13 -7.85
C ALA A 118 11.62 -42.97 -7.00
N LYS A 119 12.72 -43.48 -7.59
CA LYS A 119 13.77 -44.18 -6.82
C LYS A 119 14.72 -43.17 -6.23
N VAL A 120 14.74 -43.07 -4.90
CA VAL A 120 15.53 -42.10 -4.14
C VAL A 120 16.92 -42.65 -3.81
N PHE A 121 17.96 -41.92 -4.22
CA PHE A 121 19.35 -42.18 -3.89
C PHE A 121 19.88 -41.04 -3.02
N SER A 122 20.24 -41.34 -1.76
CA SER A 122 20.72 -40.36 -0.78
C SER A 122 22.16 -40.64 -0.30
N SER A 123 22.66 -41.84 -0.60
CA SER A 123 23.98 -42.34 -0.22
C SER A 123 24.48 -43.41 -1.21
N ASN A 124 25.79 -43.68 -1.18
CA ASN A 124 26.39 -44.76 -1.98
C ASN A 124 25.79 -46.15 -1.69
N PHE A 125 25.23 -46.36 -0.49
CA PHE A 125 24.60 -47.64 -0.13
C PHE A 125 23.27 -47.90 -0.86
N ASP A 126 22.62 -46.85 -1.37
CA ASP A 126 21.32 -46.99 -2.04
C ASP A 126 21.47 -47.59 -3.47
N PHE A 127 22.68 -47.62 -4.06
CA PHE A 127 22.94 -48.16 -5.40
C PHE A 127 22.80 -49.69 -5.51
N ASN A 128 23.04 -50.42 -4.42
CA ASN A 128 23.04 -51.89 -4.41
C ASN A 128 21.64 -52.49 -4.14
N SER A 129 20.60 -51.66 -4.05
CA SER A 129 19.22 -52.12 -3.84
C SER A 129 18.55 -52.44 -5.19
N ASP A 130 18.38 -53.73 -5.48
CA ASP A 130 17.68 -54.21 -6.68
C ASP A 130 16.17 -54.24 -6.47
N HIS A 131 15.46 -53.36 -7.16
CA HIS A 131 14.00 -53.32 -7.16
C HIS A 131 13.51 -52.63 -8.44
N GLY A 132 13.43 -53.35 -9.56
CA GLY A 132 12.72 -52.92 -10.79
C GLY A 132 13.17 -51.61 -11.44
N GLN A 133 12.61 -51.31 -12.61
CA GLN A 133 12.89 -50.06 -13.33
C GLN A 133 12.01 -48.93 -12.75
N PRO A 134 12.59 -47.84 -12.22
CA PRO A 134 11.80 -46.71 -11.71
C PRO A 134 11.31 -45.81 -12.84
N ASP A 135 10.24 -45.04 -12.58
CA ASP A 135 9.78 -43.99 -13.51
C ASP A 135 10.78 -42.83 -13.58
N VAL A 136 11.42 -42.51 -12.45
CA VAL A 136 12.52 -41.54 -12.38
C VAL A 136 13.54 -41.92 -11.32
N SER A 137 14.80 -41.60 -11.56
CA SER A 137 15.85 -41.63 -10.53
C SER A 137 16.01 -40.25 -9.90
N LEU A 138 15.81 -40.17 -8.59
CA LEU A 138 15.96 -38.96 -7.78
C LEU A 138 17.22 -39.06 -6.92
N PHE A 139 18.16 -38.14 -7.10
CA PHE A 139 19.44 -38.09 -6.38
C PHE A 139 19.44 -36.89 -5.41
N LYS A 140 19.46 -37.16 -4.12
CA LYS A 140 19.46 -36.14 -3.06
C LYS A 140 20.86 -35.93 -2.53
N LEU A 141 21.56 -34.96 -3.11
CA LEU A 141 23.00 -34.73 -2.93
C LEU A 141 23.37 -34.34 -1.49
N HIS A 142 22.49 -33.58 -0.83
CA HIS A 142 22.67 -33.16 0.56
C HIS A 142 21.99 -34.09 1.57
N GLY A 143 21.38 -35.19 1.11
CA GLY A 143 20.65 -36.15 1.95
C GLY A 143 19.15 -35.88 2.00
N THR A 144 18.45 -36.56 2.90
CA THR A 144 16.99 -36.48 3.04
C THR A 144 16.61 -36.34 4.50
N ILE A 145 15.52 -35.62 4.81
CA ILE A 145 15.05 -35.45 6.19
C ILE A 145 14.78 -36.76 6.92
N GLU A 146 14.51 -37.86 6.20
CA GLU A 146 14.17 -39.16 6.78
C GLU A 146 15.38 -39.93 7.33
N LYS A 147 16.57 -39.71 6.78
CA LYS A 147 17.75 -40.53 7.06
C LYS A 147 18.89 -39.66 7.59
N ASP A 148 19.32 -39.92 8.81
CA ASP A 148 20.56 -39.36 9.36
C ASP A 148 21.30 -40.39 10.24
N GLU A 149 22.61 -40.21 10.38
CA GLU A 149 23.47 -40.94 11.31
C GLU A 149 22.92 -40.96 12.73
N CYS A 150 22.31 -39.85 13.19
CA CYS A 150 21.79 -39.77 14.56
C CYS A 150 20.66 -40.78 14.85
N ASP A 151 20.09 -41.40 13.82
CA ASP A 151 19.03 -42.39 13.90
C ASP A 151 19.52 -43.81 13.53
N GLY A 152 20.84 -43.99 13.37
CA GLY A 152 21.45 -45.29 13.04
C GLY A 152 21.44 -45.62 11.54
N HIS A 153 21.17 -44.65 10.66
CA HIS A 153 21.29 -44.84 9.22
C HIS A 153 22.74 -44.66 8.73
N ASN A 154 23.09 -45.36 7.65
CA ASN A 154 24.38 -45.22 6.96
C ASN A 154 24.45 -43.99 6.02
N SER A 155 23.51 -43.06 6.14
CA SER A 155 23.42 -41.83 5.36
C SER A 155 23.32 -40.64 6.31
N ARG A 156 24.09 -39.58 6.03
CA ARG A 156 24.21 -38.39 6.88
C ARG A 156 23.79 -37.15 6.12
N ILE A 157 22.95 -36.29 6.69
CA ILE A 157 22.54 -35.02 6.08
C ILE A 157 23.76 -34.08 6.01
N ILE A 158 24.03 -33.48 4.84
CA ILE A 158 25.05 -32.42 4.72
C ILE A 158 24.42 -31.12 5.19
N LEU A 159 24.87 -30.63 6.34
CA LEU A 159 24.39 -29.38 6.91
C LEU A 159 25.52 -28.54 7.49
N THR A 160 26.47 -29.16 8.20
CA THR A 160 27.58 -28.47 8.90
C THR A 160 28.86 -28.40 8.06
N GLU A 161 29.79 -27.51 8.41
CA GLU A 161 31.15 -27.46 7.81
C GLU A 161 31.88 -28.81 7.85
N SER A 162 31.75 -29.53 8.97
CA SER A 162 32.34 -30.87 9.11
C SER A 162 31.69 -31.90 8.18
N ASP A 163 30.42 -31.71 7.81
CA ASP A 163 29.73 -32.58 6.87
C ASP A 163 30.26 -32.35 5.45
N PHE A 164 30.44 -31.08 5.04
CA PHE A 164 31.00 -30.72 3.73
C PHE A 164 32.41 -31.26 3.54
N THR A 165 33.27 -31.22 4.56
CA THR A 165 34.64 -31.78 4.48
C THR A 165 34.69 -33.30 4.44
N LYS A 166 33.73 -34.00 5.07
CA LYS A 166 33.64 -35.47 5.06
C LYS A 166 32.98 -36.06 3.80
N THR A 167 32.44 -35.20 2.91
CA THR A 167 31.66 -35.64 1.74
C THR A 167 32.42 -36.50 0.75
N SER A 168 33.74 -36.33 0.63
CA SER A 168 34.60 -37.08 -0.29
C SER A 168 34.52 -38.60 -0.10
N ASN A 169 34.19 -39.08 1.10
CA ASN A 169 34.25 -40.52 1.40
C ASN A 169 32.92 -41.29 1.14
N TYR A 170 31.77 -40.61 1.03
CA TYR A 170 30.45 -41.31 1.07
C TYR A 170 29.45 -40.93 -0.03
N ARG A 171 29.75 -39.95 -0.89
CA ARG A 171 28.82 -39.46 -1.93
C ARG A 171 29.44 -39.28 -3.32
N GLU A 172 30.68 -39.69 -3.50
CA GLU A 172 31.40 -39.60 -4.78
C GLU A 172 30.61 -40.23 -5.94
N GLN A 173 29.96 -41.38 -5.70
CA GLN A 173 29.16 -42.07 -6.74
C GLN A 173 27.93 -41.28 -7.19
N LEU A 174 27.30 -40.48 -6.32
CA LEU A 174 26.18 -39.62 -6.71
C LEU A 174 26.65 -38.52 -7.67
N TYR A 175 27.78 -37.89 -7.35
CA TYR A 175 28.38 -36.86 -8.20
C TYR A 175 28.95 -37.44 -9.49
N ASP A 176 29.56 -38.62 -9.47
CA ASP A 176 30.05 -39.29 -10.67
C ASP A 176 28.90 -39.75 -11.58
N ARG A 177 27.79 -40.21 -10.99
CA ARG A 177 26.58 -40.48 -11.74
C ARG A 177 26.04 -39.21 -12.41
N MET A 178 26.03 -38.07 -11.71
CA MET A 178 25.66 -36.78 -12.28
C MET A 178 26.59 -36.40 -13.44
N LYS A 179 27.91 -36.48 -13.26
CA LYS A 179 28.89 -36.22 -14.32
C LYS A 179 28.60 -37.07 -15.56
N SER A 180 28.29 -38.36 -15.37
CA SER A 180 27.96 -39.29 -16.44
C SER A 180 26.66 -38.91 -17.16
N ASP A 181 25.61 -38.58 -16.41
CA ASP A 181 24.32 -38.18 -16.98
C ASP A 181 24.45 -36.90 -17.83
N LEU A 182 25.33 -35.97 -17.43
CA LEU A 182 25.56 -34.69 -18.10
C LEU A 182 26.37 -34.75 -19.40
N ILE A 183 26.99 -35.89 -19.74
CA ILE A 183 27.77 -36.02 -20.99
C ILE A 183 26.88 -35.88 -22.25
N SER A 184 25.63 -36.33 -22.18
CA SER A 184 24.73 -36.44 -23.34
C SER A 184 23.33 -35.85 -23.12
N ALA A 185 23.14 -35.16 -21.99
CA ALA A 185 21.87 -34.58 -21.58
C ALA A 185 21.96 -33.07 -21.41
N ASP A 186 20.81 -32.43 -21.54
CA ASP A 186 20.62 -31.05 -21.10
C ASP A 186 20.54 -31.01 -19.57
N LEU A 187 20.98 -29.92 -18.97
CA LEU A 187 20.82 -29.64 -17.54
C LEU A 187 19.97 -28.40 -17.38
N VAL A 188 18.88 -28.47 -16.62
CA VAL A 188 18.11 -27.30 -16.22
C VAL A 188 18.19 -27.15 -14.70
N ILE A 189 18.75 -26.03 -14.26
CA ILE A 189 18.97 -25.69 -12.86
C ILE A 189 17.86 -24.74 -12.42
N ILE A 190 17.08 -25.13 -11.41
CA ILE A 190 15.89 -24.40 -10.96
C ILE A 190 15.97 -24.12 -9.46
N GLY A 191 15.82 -22.85 -9.08
CA GLY A 191 15.75 -22.46 -7.66
C GLY A 191 17.05 -22.66 -6.88
N HIS A 192 18.20 -22.73 -7.57
CA HIS A 192 19.51 -22.92 -6.96
C HIS A 192 20.41 -21.72 -7.24
N SER A 193 21.04 -21.15 -6.20
CA SER A 193 21.90 -19.96 -6.32
C SER A 193 23.32 -20.26 -6.82
N LEU A 194 23.64 -21.54 -7.03
CA LEU A 194 25.00 -22.05 -7.30
C LEU A 194 26.02 -21.62 -6.24
N GLY A 195 25.57 -21.48 -4.98
CA GLY A 195 26.44 -21.20 -3.83
C GLY A 195 27.31 -22.39 -3.43
N ASP A 196 26.89 -23.62 -3.74
CA ASP A 196 27.70 -24.83 -3.57
C ASP A 196 28.81 -24.85 -4.63
N ALA A 197 30.07 -24.77 -4.18
CA ALA A 197 31.24 -24.70 -5.05
C ALA A 197 31.38 -25.94 -5.95
N HIS A 198 31.06 -27.14 -5.44
CA HIS A 198 31.17 -28.38 -6.20
C HIS A 198 30.11 -28.44 -7.32
N LEU A 199 28.87 -28.06 -7.03
CA LEU A 199 27.82 -28.02 -8.04
C LEU A 199 28.05 -26.93 -9.09
N LYS A 200 28.59 -25.78 -8.67
CA LYS A 200 28.99 -24.72 -9.60
C LYS A 200 30.09 -25.22 -10.54
N GLU A 201 31.12 -25.88 -10.01
CA GLU A 201 32.19 -26.45 -10.84
C GLU A 201 31.65 -27.51 -11.82
N LEU A 202 30.75 -28.38 -11.37
CA LEU A 202 30.12 -29.40 -12.23
C LEU A 202 29.31 -28.79 -13.37
N ALA A 203 28.50 -27.76 -13.09
CA ALA A 203 27.72 -27.08 -14.11
C ALA A 203 28.62 -26.39 -15.15
N ILE A 204 29.67 -25.69 -14.70
CA ILE A 204 30.64 -25.03 -15.59
C ILE A 204 31.41 -26.06 -16.44
N ARG A 205 31.83 -27.16 -15.82
CA ARG A 205 32.53 -28.25 -16.52
C ARG A 205 31.63 -28.91 -17.57
N ALA A 206 30.36 -29.17 -17.25
CA ALA A 206 29.39 -29.71 -18.19
C ALA A 206 29.17 -28.75 -19.38
N ALA A 207 29.02 -27.45 -19.11
CA ALA A 207 28.88 -26.44 -20.16
C ALA A 207 30.12 -26.39 -21.08
N LYS A 208 31.33 -26.47 -20.50
CA LYS A 208 32.58 -26.49 -21.25
C LYS A 208 32.71 -27.74 -22.14
N LEU A 209 32.45 -28.93 -21.58
CA LEU A 209 32.53 -30.20 -22.31
C LEU A 209 31.55 -30.23 -23.48
N ASN A 210 30.32 -29.75 -23.28
CA ASN A 210 29.32 -29.72 -24.36
C ASN A 210 29.72 -28.77 -25.50
N ARG A 211 30.36 -27.64 -25.17
CA ARG A 211 30.90 -26.69 -26.16
C ARG A 211 32.08 -27.27 -26.95
N GLU A 212 33.01 -27.94 -26.28
CA GLU A 212 34.22 -28.50 -26.90
C GLU A 212 33.95 -29.75 -27.74
N ALA A 213 33.01 -30.60 -27.32
CA ALA A 213 32.70 -31.86 -27.99
C ALA A 213 31.70 -31.74 -29.17
N MET A 214 31.27 -30.52 -29.54
CA MET A 214 30.07 -30.30 -30.36
C MET A 214 28.86 -31.11 -29.87
N GLY A 215 28.76 -31.30 -28.55
CA GLY A 215 27.68 -32.05 -27.93
C GLY A 215 26.37 -31.26 -28.02
N THR A 216 25.24 -31.96 -28.06
CA THR A 216 23.93 -31.31 -28.12
C THR A 216 23.42 -30.81 -26.76
N GLY A 217 24.09 -31.17 -25.66
CA GLY A 217 23.62 -30.87 -24.30
C GLY A 217 23.83 -29.40 -23.92
N ARG A 218 22.80 -28.72 -23.42
CA ARG A 218 22.89 -27.33 -22.93
C ARG A 218 22.70 -27.26 -21.43
N VAL A 219 23.38 -26.30 -20.78
CA VAL A 219 23.21 -26.02 -19.35
C VAL A 219 22.42 -24.73 -19.19
N TRP A 220 21.19 -24.86 -18.71
CA TRP A 220 20.27 -23.78 -18.46
C TRP A 220 20.18 -23.46 -16.96
N LEU A 221 20.20 -22.18 -16.63
CA LEU A 221 19.93 -21.67 -15.29
C LEU A 221 18.66 -20.82 -15.32
N LEU A 222 17.65 -21.26 -14.59
CA LEU A 222 16.42 -20.50 -14.39
C LEU A 222 16.57 -19.64 -13.12
N SER A 223 16.77 -18.33 -13.32
CA SER A 223 16.91 -17.36 -12.24
C SER A 223 15.58 -16.69 -11.94
N TYR A 224 15.15 -16.71 -10.68
CA TYR A 224 13.89 -16.08 -10.27
C TYR A 224 13.93 -14.56 -10.39
N THR A 225 15.01 -13.92 -9.92
CA THR A 225 15.17 -12.47 -9.98
C THR A 225 15.91 -12.06 -11.26
N PRO A 226 15.36 -11.12 -12.05
CA PRO A 226 16.07 -10.53 -13.18
C PRO A 226 17.32 -9.78 -12.72
N ASP A 227 18.49 -10.23 -13.17
CA ASP A 227 19.79 -9.64 -12.88
C ASP A 227 20.69 -9.90 -14.09
N GLU A 228 20.71 -8.95 -15.02
CA GLU A 228 21.44 -9.06 -16.29
C GLU A 228 22.96 -9.10 -16.08
N ASP A 229 23.47 -8.41 -15.06
CA ASP A 229 24.90 -8.40 -14.74
C ASP A 229 25.33 -9.79 -14.25
N ARG A 230 24.56 -10.38 -13.33
CA ARG A 230 24.82 -11.72 -12.83
C ARG A 230 24.58 -12.78 -13.90
N ALA A 231 23.57 -12.61 -14.75
CA ALA A 231 23.33 -13.50 -15.88
C ALA A 231 24.53 -13.50 -16.85
N SER A 232 25.06 -12.31 -17.18
CA SER A 232 26.24 -12.16 -18.03
C SER A 232 27.46 -12.90 -17.47
N LEU A 233 27.66 -12.91 -16.14
CA LEU A 233 28.72 -13.69 -15.51
C LEU A 233 28.55 -15.20 -15.71
N TYR A 234 27.34 -15.73 -15.56
CA TYR A 234 27.08 -17.16 -15.80
C TYR A 234 27.20 -17.54 -17.28
N GLU A 235 26.80 -16.63 -18.18
CA GLU A 235 26.94 -16.80 -19.64
C GLU A 235 28.40 -16.87 -20.09
N GLN A 236 29.30 -16.11 -19.45
CA GLN A 236 30.75 -16.22 -19.68
C GLN A 236 31.29 -17.62 -19.37
N PHE A 237 30.73 -18.29 -18.35
CA PHE A 237 31.05 -19.68 -18.03
C PHE A 237 30.33 -20.70 -18.92
N GLY A 238 29.51 -20.25 -19.86
CA GLY A 238 28.83 -21.05 -20.87
C GLY A 238 27.48 -21.62 -20.48
N LEU A 239 26.91 -21.16 -19.37
CA LEU A 239 25.51 -21.42 -19.03
C LEU A 239 24.60 -20.50 -19.85
N THR A 240 23.36 -20.92 -20.10
CA THR A 240 22.33 -20.06 -20.67
C THR A 240 21.36 -19.67 -19.57
N VAL A 241 21.05 -18.38 -19.43
CA VAL A 241 20.19 -17.89 -18.34
C VAL A 241 18.83 -17.49 -18.90
N ALA A 242 17.77 -17.99 -18.26
CA ALA A 242 16.40 -17.54 -18.45
C ALA A 242 15.87 -17.00 -17.11
N PHE A 243 15.02 -15.98 -17.18
CA PHE A 243 14.41 -15.39 -15.99
C PHE A 243 12.97 -15.88 -15.80
N GLY A 244 12.65 -16.31 -14.58
CA GLY A 244 11.31 -16.64 -14.13
C GLY A 244 11.27 -17.74 -13.07
N SER A 245 10.06 -18.17 -12.73
CA SER A 245 9.80 -19.13 -11.67
C SER A 245 9.67 -20.56 -12.19
N ILE A 246 9.69 -21.53 -11.27
CA ILE A 246 9.35 -22.93 -11.58
C ILE A 246 7.94 -23.06 -12.19
N ASP A 247 7.01 -22.21 -11.77
CA ASP A 247 5.65 -22.18 -12.28
C ASP A 247 5.62 -21.69 -13.73
N ASP A 248 6.39 -20.65 -14.07
CA ASP A 248 6.54 -20.18 -15.45
C ASP A 248 7.14 -21.25 -16.36
N PHE A 249 8.16 -21.97 -15.87
CA PHE A 249 8.78 -23.09 -16.59
C PHE A 249 7.76 -24.20 -16.91
N PHE A 250 6.99 -24.66 -15.92
CA PHE A 250 6.01 -25.73 -16.14
C PHE A 250 4.77 -25.27 -16.90
N LYS A 251 4.40 -23.99 -16.81
CA LYS A 251 3.34 -23.39 -17.63
C LYS A 251 3.71 -23.42 -19.11
N GLU A 252 4.91 -22.98 -19.45
CA GLU A 252 5.39 -23.00 -20.84
C GLU A 252 5.58 -24.44 -21.33
N LEU A 253 6.10 -25.34 -20.49
CA LEU A 253 6.23 -26.76 -20.82
C LEU A 253 4.87 -27.42 -21.09
N ALA A 254 3.82 -27.05 -20.33
CA ALA A 254 2.48 -27.60 -20.52
C ALA A 254 1.87 -27.26 -21.88
N LYS A 255 2.30 -26.16 -22.54
CA LYS A 255 1.85 -25.83 -23.91
C LYS A 255 2.33 -26.84 -24.95
N LYS A 256 3.47 -27.51 -24.72
CA LYS A 256 4.01 -28.54 -25.64
C LYS A 256 3.28 -29.88 -25.57
N ALA A 257 2.38 -30.06 -24.60
CA ALA A 257 1.63 -31.28 -24.27
C ALA A 257 2.51 -32.54 -24.01
N PRO A 258 2.30 -33.27 -22.91
CA PRO A 258 2.67 -34.68 -22.90
C PRO A 258 1.68 -35.45 -23.80
N ASP A 259 2.19 -36.07 -24.86
CA ASP A 259 1.43 -36.87 -25.86
C ASP A 259 0.66 -38.08 -25.29
N ARG A 260 0.72 -38.34 -23.98
CA ARG A 260 0.02 -39.46 -23.36
C ARG A 260 -1.17 -38.96 -22.53
N PRO A 261 -2.38 -39.53 -22.73
CA PRO A 261 -3.43 -39.38 -21.75
C PRO A 261 -2.89 -39.87 -20.41
N ILE A 262 -3.09 -39.09 -19.35
CA ILE A 262 -2.76 -39.44 -17.97
C ILE A 262 -3.64 -40.65 -17.64
N SER A 263 -3.15 -41.85 -17.97
CA SER A 263 -3.81 -43.10 -17.64
C SER A 263 -3.70 -43.25 -16.14
N ASN A 264 -4.86 -43.18 -15.48
CA ASN A 264 -5.07 -43.23 -14.03
C ASN A 264 -4.90 -41.86 -13.35
N SER A 265 -5.80 -40.91 -13.67
CA SER A 265 -6.16 -39.90 -12.68
C SER A 265 -6.88 -40.61 -11.53
N THR A 266 -6.19 -40.84 -10.42
CA THR A 266 -6.82 -41.18 -9.14
C THR A 266 -7.91 -40.13 -8.85
N PRO A 267 -9.11 -40.52 -8.36
CA PRO A 267 -10.18 -39.57 -8.06
C PRO A 267 -9.78 -38.70 -6.85
N GLY A 268 -9.27 -37.48 -7.11
CA GLY A 268 -8.81 -36.62 -6.01
C GLY A 268 -8.89 -35.12 -6.29
N ASN A 269 -8.13 -34.62 -7.29
CA ASN A 269 -8.01 -33.18 -7.56
C ASN A 269 -8.62 -32.76 -8.91
N PRO A 270 -9.64 -31.88 -8.93
CA PRO A 270 -10.27 -31.42 -10.17
C PRO A 270 -9.34 -30.71 -11.16
N LEU A 271 -8.18 -30.19 -10.75
CA LEU A 271 -7.23 -29.55 -11.68
C LEU A 271 -6.42 -30.56 -12.52
N ASP A 272 -6.44 -31.83 -12.18
CA ASP A 272 -5.64 -32.86 -12.87
C ASP A 272 -6.07 -33.06 -14.33
N VAL A 273 -7.31 -32.70 -14.69
CA VAL A 273 -7.80 -32.70 -16.08
C VAL A 273 -7.23 -31.55 -16.93
N ALA A 274 -6.60 -30.56 -16.29
CA ALA A 274 -6.01 -29.40 -16.94
C ALA A 274 -4.66 -29.00 -16.28
N PRO A 275 -3.58 -29.78 -16.48
CA PRO A 275 -2.29 -29.55 -15.82
C PRO A 275 -1.68 -28.15 -16.04
N ALA A 276 -1.98 -27.51 -17.17
CA ALA A 276 -1.51 -26.16 -17.46
C ALA A 276 -2.08 -25.09 -16.50
N LEU A 277 -3.19 -25.38 -15.79
CA LEU A 277 -3.75 -24.49 -14.78
C LEU A 277 -3.00 -24.56 -13.44
N VAL A 278 -2.48 -25.73 -13.08
CA VAL A 278 -1.82 -25.97 -11.78
C VAL A 278 -0.76 -24.92 -11.41
N PRO A 279 0.21 -24.55 -12.27
CA PRO A 279 1.23 -23.55 -11.92
C PRO A 279 0.71 -22.12 -11.86
N VAL A 280 -0.43 -21.81 -12.50
CA VAL A 280 -0.99 -20.45 -12.56
C VAL A 280 -2.13 -20.23 -11.55
N THR A 281 -2.41 -21.23 -10.72
CA THR A 281 -3.48 -21.20 -9.71
C THR A 281 -2.95 -21.51 -8.33
N THR A 282 -3.40 -20.73 -7.35
CA THR A 282 -3.21 -21.05 -5.94
C THR A 282 -4.37 -21.93 -5.46
N GLU A 283 -4.07 -23.15 -5.01
CA GLU A 283 -5.05 -24.01 -4.35
C GLU A 283 -5.25 -23.57 -2.90
N VAL A 284 -6.48 -23.17 -2.56
CA VAL A 284 -6.79 -22.66 -1.21
C VAL A 284 -6.60 -23.73 -0.14
N GLU A 285 -6.85 -25.01 -0.46
CA GLU A 285 -6.66 -26.14 0.45
C GLU A 285 -5.22 -26.26 0.97
N HIS A 286 -4.24 -25.97 0.11
CA HIS A 286 -2.83 -25.92 0.49
C HIS A 286 -2.46 -24.55 1.07
N ALA A 287 -2.94 -23.45 0.50
CA ALA A 287 -2.54 -22.12 0.92
C ALA A 287 -2.91 -21.79 2.39
N VAL A 288 -3.96 -22.41 2.93
CA VAL A 288 -4.33 -22.25 4.37
C VAL A 288 -3.35 -22.94 5.33
N THR A 289 -2.57 -23.93 4.87
CA THR A 289 -1.61 -24.67 5.73
C THR A 289 -0.24 -23.99 5.78
N LEU A 290 -0.03 -22.96 4.96
CA LEU A 290 1.21 -22.18 4.94
C LEU A 290 1.38 -21.40 6.25
N THR A 291 2.61 -20.94 6.51
CA THR A 291 2.87 -20.11 7.69
C THR A 291 2.20 -18.75 7.54
N ALA A 292 1.31 -18.40 8.48
CA ALA A 292 0.73 -17.06 8.57
C ALA A 292 1.81 -16.01 8.84
N ASN A 293 1.70 -14.86 8.19
CA ASN A 293 2.59 -13.72 8.37
C ASN A 293 1.78 -12.43 8.46
N PHE A 294 1.50 -11.99 9.69
CA PHE A 294 0.75 -10.75 9.90
C PHE A 294 1.43 -9.52 9.28
N SER A 295 2.77 -9.45 9.24
CA SER A 295 3.53 -8.24 8.87
C SER A 295 3.26 -7.69 7.46
N SER A 296 2.86 -8.53 6.50
CA SER A 296 2.58 -8.12 5.12
C SER A 296 1.35 -7.22 4.98
N MET A 297 0.32 -7.42 5.81
CA MET A 297 -0.87 -6.57 5.77
C MET A 297 -0.58 -5.12 6.17
N TYR A 298 0.45 -4.88 6.98
CA TYR A 298 0.87 -3.56 7.42
C TYR A 298 1.63 -2.79 6.33
N THR A 299 2.17 -3.50 5.35
CA THR A 299 2.80 -2.90 4.17
C THR A 299 1.82 -2.74 3.00
N GLY A 300 0.53 -2.95 3.25
CA GLY A 300 -0.56 -2.68 2.30
C GLY A 300 -0.95 -3.87 1.42
N TRP A 301 -0.43 -5.06 1.70
CA TRP A 301 -0.80 -6.28 0.98
C TRP A 301 -2.10 -6.89 1.53
N PRO A 302 -2.88 -7.59 0.69
CA PRO A 302 -4.04 -8.34 1.17
C PRO A 302 -3.62 -9.49 2.09
N ALA A 303 -4.53 -9.90 2.97
CA ALA A 303 -4.31 -11.04 3.86
C ALA A 303 -4.07 -12.32 3.03
N THR A 304 -3.14 -13.17 3.47
CA THR A 304 -3.03 -14.52 2.92
C THR A 304 -4.13 -15.43 3.48
N TYR A 305 -4.34 -16.59 2.86
CA TYR A 305 -5.27 -17.59 3.38
C TYR A 305 -4.88 -18.09 4.78
N ALA A 306 -3.59 -18.27 5.02
CA ALA A 306 -3.05 -18.64 6.33
C ALA A 306 -3.34 -17.56 7.39
N ASP A 307 -3.21 -16.26 7.05
CA ASP A 307 -3.52 -15.16 7.96
C ASP A 307 -5.00 -15.13 8.36
N ILE A 308 -5.88 -15.45 7.42
CA ILE A 308 -7.32 -15.50 7.66
C ILE A 308 -7.66 -16.62 8.64
N VAL A 309 -7.10 -17.81 8.45
CA VAL A 309 -7.33 -18.97 9.34
C VAL A 309 -6.68 -18.76 10.71
N ALA A 310 -5.53 -18.08 10.77
CA ALA A 310 -4.86 -17.73 12.02
C ALA A 310 -5.59 -16.64 12.84
N GLY A 311 -6.63 -16.00 12.28
CA GLY A 311 -7.37 -14.94 12.97
C GLY A 311 -6.67 -13.58 12.97
N TYR A 312 -5.73 -13.35 12.05
CA TYR A 312 -5.04 -12.06 11.89
C TYR A 312 -5.84 -11.03 11.08
N THR A 313 -7.10 -11.33 10.78
CA THR A 313 -8.03 -10.44 10.09
C THR A 313 -9.37 -10.40 10.82
N PHE A 314 -10.16 -9.35 10.59
CA PHE A 314 -11.52 -9.26 11.07
C PHE A 314 -12.50 -9.69 9.97
N LYS A 315 -13.62 -10.29 10.37
CA LYS A 315 -14.61 -10.82 9.43
C LYS A 315 -15.35 -9.69 8.71
N ARG A 316 -15.37 -9.73 7.37
CA ARG A 316 -16.20 -8.83 6.55
C ARG A 316 -17.62 -9.40 6.48
N THR A 317 -18.62 -8.61 6.85
CA THR A 317 -20.03 -9.03 6.78
C THR A 317 -20.48 -9.36 5.37
N LEU A 318 -19.87 -8.72 4.36
CA LEU A 318 -20.12 -9.02 2.95
C LEU A 318 -19.73 -10.47 2.59
N ALA A 319 -18.69 -11.03 3.22
CA ALA A 319 -18.22 -12.38 2.93
C ALA A 319 -19.33 -13.41 3.16
N THR A 320 -20.01 -13.34 4.31
CA THR A 320 -21.12 -14.25 4.64
C THR A 320 -22.32 -14.08 3.70
N ARG A 321 -22.61 -12.86 3.26
CA ARG A 321 -23.69 -12.60 2.28
C ARG A 321 -23.39 -13.23 0.93
N ILE A 322 -22.15 -13.11 0.46
CA ILE A 322 -21.71 -13.71 -0.81
C ILE A 322 -21.65 -15.23 -0.69
N GLY A 323 -21.10 -15.76 0.40
CA GLY A 323 -21.07 -17.20 0.67
C GLY A 323 -22.47 -17.82 0.72
N SER A 324 -23.46 -17.08 1.22
CA SER A 324 -24.87 -17.51 1.20
C SER A 324 -25.47 -17.47 -0.21
N TYR A 325 -25.21 -16.40 -0.96
CA TYR A 325 -25.64 -16.27 -2.35
C TYR A 325 -25.07 -17.38 -3.22
N LEU A 326 -23.76 -17.63 -3.14
CA LEU A 326 -23.08 -18.69 -3.89
C LEU A 326 -23.63 -20.08 -3.54
N SER A 327 -24.18 -20.30 -2.35
CA SER A 327 -24.82 -21.58 -1.99
C SER A 327 -26.19 -21.81 -2.64
N THR A 328 -26.74 -20.85 -3.38
CA THR A 328 -27.98 -21.05 -4.14
C THR A 328 -27.71 -21.80 -5.46
N GLU A 329 -28.64 -22.68 -5.88
CA GLU A 329 -28.46 -23.57 -7.04
C GLU A 329 -28.13 -22.83 -8.34
N PHE A 330 -28.81 -21.72 -8.63
CA PHE A 330 -28.66 -20.97 -9.88
C PHE A 330 -27.54 -19.93 -9.87
N SER A 331 -26.88 -19.72 -8.73
CA SER A 331 -25.81 -18.73 -8.64
C SER A 331 -24.53 -19.22 -9.30
N LEU A 332 -24.10 -18.51 -10.34
CA LEU A 332 -22.84 -18.80 -11.01
C LEU A 332 -21.75 -17.81 -10.59
N ILE A 333 -22.09 -16.51 -10.53
CA ILE A 333 -21.10 -15.44 -10.44
C ILE A 333 -21.40 -14.49 -9.28
N ALA A 334 -20.39 -14.16 -8.48
CA ALA A 334 -20.43 -13.05 -7.54
C ALA A 334 -19.31 -12.06 -7.87
N THR A 335 -19.63 -10.77 -7.99
CA THR A 335 -18.66 -9.72 -8.29
C THR A 335 -18.57 -8.73 -7.15
N ILE A 336 -17.38 -8.57 -6.55
CA ILE A 336 -17.09 -7.60 -5.50
C ILE A 336 -16.53 -6.34 -6.15
N LEU A 337 -17.24 -5.21 -6.01
CA LEU A 337 -16.79 -3.91 -6.52
C LEU A 337 -16.60 -2.91 -5.39
N GLY A 338 -15.54 -2.11 -5.48
CA GLY A 338 -15.29 -1.02 -4.55
C GLY A 338 -13.92 -0.37 -4.72
N ALA A 339 -13.71 0.75 -4.05
CA ALA A 339 -12.49 1.54 -4.09
C ALA A 339 -11.21 0.75 -3.76
N SER A 340 -10.02 1.28 -4.08
CA SER A 340 -8.77 0.69 -3.60
C SER A 340 -8.67 0.73 -2.06
N GLY A 341 -8.00 -0.25 -1.46
CA GLY A 341 -7.80 -0.31 0.00
C GLY A 341 -9.02 -0.64 0.88
N VAL A 342 -10.22 -0.91 0.31
CA VAL A 342 -11.42 -1.32 1.10
C VAL A 342 -11.43 -2.80 1.50
N GLY A 343 -10.35 -3.54 1.21
CA GLY A 343 -10.20 -4.95 1.56
C GLY A 343 -10.97 -5.94 0.68
N LYS A 344 -11.14 -5.65 -0.63
CA LYS A 344 -11.84 -6.54 -1.58
C LYS A 344 -11.19 -7.92 -1.66
N SER A 345 -9.90 -7.98 -1.91
CA SER A 345 -9.14 -9.23 -2.01
C SER A 345 -9.18 -10.01 -0.70
N THR A 346 -9.00 -9.35 0.45
CA THR A 346 -9.15 -9.97 1.76
C THR A 346 -10.57 -10.54 1.98
N ALA A 347 -11.61 -9.79 1.60
CA ALA A 347 -12.99 -10.26 1.68
C ALA A 347 -13.26 -11.46 0.76
N ALA A 348 -12.72 -11.43 -0.47
CA ALA A 348 -12.78 -12.55 -1.40
C ALA A 348 -12.11 -13.79 -0.79
N LYS A 349 -10.89 -13.68 -0.29
CA LYS A 349 -10.16 -14.79 0.35
C LYS A 349 -10.91 -15.35 1.55
N GLN A 350 -11.57 -14.51 2.36
CA GLN A 350 -12.46 -14.98 3.44
C GLN A 350 -13.62 -15.82 2.91
N ILE A 351 -14.22 -15.45 1.78
CA ILE A 351 -15.29 -16.23 1.12
C ILE A 351 -14.77 -17.60 0.68
N LEU A 352 -13.57 -17.68 0.08
CA LEU A 352 -13.03 -18.99 -0.33
C LEU A 352 -12.74 -19.87 0.88
N VAL A 353 -12.26 -19.31 2.00
CA VAL A 353 -12.10 -20.07 3.25
C VAL A 353 -13.46 -20.56 3.77
N GLU A 354 -14.50 -19.72 3.75
CA GLU A 354 -15.87 -20.15 4.10
C GLU A 354 -16.40 -21.26 3.17
N CYS A 355 -16.16 -21.16 1.86
CA CYS A 355 -16.54 -22.18 0.88
C CYS A 355 -15.77 -23.48 1.06
N ARG A 356 -14.45 -23.42 1.31
CA ARG A 356 -13.62 -24.57 1.65
C ARG A 356 -14.17 -25.32 2.86
N ASN A 357 -14.57 -24.60 3.91
CA ASN A 357 -15.14 -25.20 5.11
C ASN A 357 -16.49 -25.90 4.86
N LYS A 358 -17.17 -25.60 3.74
CA LYS A 358 -18.35 -26.34 3.26
C LYS A 358 -18.00 -27.60 2.44
N GLY A 359 -16.72 -27.89 2.25
CA GLY A 359 -16.21 -28.98 1.42
C GLY A 359 -16.02 -28.63 -0.06
N TRP A 360 -16.14 -27.36 -0.44
CA TRP A 360 -15.98 -26.94 -1.84
C TRP A 360 -14.51 -26.78 -2.20
N LYS A 361 -14.18 -27.08 -3.46
CA LYS A 361 -12.84 -26.89 -4.02
C LYS A 361 -12.66 -25.43 -4.38
N CYS A 362 -11.54 -24.81 -3.98
CA CYS A 362 -11.38 -23.37 -4.07
C CYS A 362 -10.01 -23.01 -4.65
N TRP A 363 -9.99 -22.10 -5.62
CA TRP A 363 -8.79 -21.67 -6.34
C TRP A 363 -8.74 -20.15 -6.49
N GLU A 364 -7.54 -19.59 -6.46
CA GLU A 364 -7.24 -18.21 -6.85
C GLU A 364 -6.38 -18.22 -8.10
N HIS A 365 -6.81 -17.52 -9.14
CA HIS A 365 -6.05 -17.33 -10.38
C HIS A 365 -4.93 -16.30 -10.15
N GLY A 366 -3.71 -16.60 -10.61
CA GLY A 366 -2.61 -15.65 -10.56
C GLY A 366 -2.77 -14.54 -11.58
N SER A 367 -3.01 -13.30 -11.14
CA SER A 367 -3.33 -12.14 -11.98
C SER A 367 -2.28 -11.81 -13.05
N GLN A 368 -1.03 -12.23 -12.84
CA GLN A 368 0.08 -12.07 -13.78
C GLN A 368 0.02 -13.05 -14.98
N HIS A 369 -0.87 -14.04 -14.95
CA HIS A 369 -0.99 -15.05 -15.98
C HIS A 369 -2.31 -14.90 -16.75
N ALA A 370 -2.30 -15.20 -18.05
CA ALA A 370 -3.51 -15.28 -18.85
C ALA A 370 -4.48 -16.33 -18.27
N LEU A 371 -5.78 -16.05 -18.35
CA LEU A 371 -6.84 -16.96 -17.94
C LEU A 371 -7.28 -17.76 -19.17
N ASP A 372 -7.23 -19.09 -19.13
CA ASP A 372 -7.65 -19.92 -20.27
C ASP A 372 -9.08 -20.45 -20.06
N PRO A 373 -10.08 -19.95 -20.81
CA PRO A 373 -11.47 -20.36 -20.66
C PRO A 373 -11.71 -21.85 -20.96
N ARG A 374 -10.96 -22.42 -21.91
CA ARG A 374 -11.16 -23.79 -22.38
C ARG A 374 -10.66 -24.79 -21.35
N LEU A 375 -9.56 -24.48 -20.67
CA LEU A 375 -9.06 -25.32 -19.59
C LEU A 375 -9.98 -25.28 -18.37
N TRP A 376 -10.50 -24.11 -18.00
CA TRP A 376 -11.48 -23.99 -16.91
C TRP A 376 -12.82 -24.66 -17.24
N GLU A 377 -13.23 -24.67 -18.51
CA GLU A 377 -14.40 -25.45 -18.98
C GLU A 377 -14.22 -26.96 -18.74
N LYS A 378 -13.02 -27.51 -18.96
CA LYS A 378 -12.70 -28.91 -18.65
C LYS A 378 -12.82 -29.21 -17.16
N VAL A 379 -12.27 -28.33 -16.31
CA VAL A 379 -12.39 -28.44 -14.85
C VAL A 379 -13.85 -28.38 -14.41
N ALA A 380 -14.64 -27.44 -14.95
CA ALA A 380 -16.06 -27.34 -14.66
C ALA A 380 -16.83 -28.60 -15.05
N THR A 381 -16.51 -29.18 -16.21
CA THR A 381 -17.13 -30.43 -16.68
C THR A 381 -16.79 -31.61 -15.77
N ASN A 382 -15.53 -31.69 -15.31
CA ASN A 382 -15.11 -32.69 -14.33
C ASN A 382 -15.86 -32.54 -13.00
N LEU A 383 -15.95 -31.32 -12.44
CA LEU A 383 -16.71 -31.04 -11.22
C LEU A 383 -18.18 -31.44 -11.33
N LYS A 384 -18.82 -31.14 -12.47
CA LYS A 384 -20.20 -31.55 -12.76
C LYS A 384 -20.34 -33.08 -12.79
N SER A 385 -19.36 -33.79 -13.35
CA SER A 385 -19.37 -35.26 -13.42
C SER A 385 -19.19 -35.93 -12.05
N THR A 386 -18.38 -35.35 -11.16
CA THR A 386 -18.15 -35.86 -9.79
C THR A 386 -19.16 -35.33 -8.78
N LYS A 387 -20.05 -34.41 -9.19
CA LYS A 387 -21.00 -33.66 -8.35
C LYS A 387 -20.33 -32.79 -7.28
N ASP A 388 -19.05 -32.46 -7.47
CA ASP A 388 -18.34 -31.51 -6.62
C ASP A 388 -18.68 -30.07 -6.99
N VAL A 389 -18.45 -29.14 -6.07
CA VAL A 389 -18.57 -27.70 -6.32
C VAL A 389 -17.21 -27.05 -6.16
N GLY A 390 -16.87 -26.23 -7.15
CA GLY A 390 -15.65 -25.43 -7.24
C GLY A 390 -15.93 -23.93 -7.18
N VAL A 391 -15.00 -23.15 -6.64
CA VAL A 391 -15.00 -21.68 -6.71
C VAL A 391 -13.66 -21.20 -7.26
N LEU A 392 -13.71 -20.50 -8.38
CA LEU A 392 -12.57 -19.80 -8.95
C LEU A 392 -12.65 -18.32 -8.58
N PHE A 393 -11.63 -17.83 -7.90
CA PHE A 393 -11.43 -16.41 -7.64
C PHE A 393 -10.48 -15.79 -8.64
N VAL A 394 -10.90 -14.68 -9.23
CA VAL A 394 -10.07 -13.84 -10.09
C VAL A 394 -10.06 -12.45 -9.47
N ASP A 395 -8.92 -12.08 -8.89
CA ASP A 395 -8.67 -10.71 -8.43
C ASP A 395 -8.34 -9.80 -9.61
N ASP A 396 -8.54 -8.50 -9.44
CA ASP A 396 -8.39 -7.50 -10.51
C ASP A 396 -9.02 -7.96 -11.83
N ALA A 397 -10.24 -8.49 -11.74
CA ALA A 397 -10.94 -9.18 -12.82
C ALA A 397 -11.07 -8.35 -14.13
N HIS A 398 -10.93 -7.03 -14.04
CA HIS A 398 -10.88 -6.14 -15.21
C HIS A 398 -9.68 -6.40 -16.14
N LEU A 399 -8.61 -7.03 -15.66
CA LEU A 399 -7.44 -7.43 -16.45
C LEU A 399 -7.71 -8.65 -17.32
N HIS A 400 -8.64 -9.52 -16.93
CA HIS A 400 -8.96 -10.78 -17.61
C HIS A 400 -10.36 -10.78 -18.24
N LEU A 401 -10.95 -9.61 -18.48
CA LEU A 401 -12.37 -9.52 -18.80
C LEU A 401 -12.77 -10.21 -20.11
N GLY A 402 -11.90 -10.20 -21.12
CA GLY A 402 -12.11 -10.92 -22.38
C GLY A 402 -12.27 -12.43 -22.15
N ASP A 403 -11.29 -13.03 -21.49
CA ASP A 403 -11.27 -14.46 -21.17
C ASP A 403 -12.40 -14.83 -20.19
N LEU A 404 -12.69 -13.97 -19.21
CA LEU A 404 -13.80 -14.16 -18.27
C LEU A 404 -15.15 -14.16 -18.98
N ASN A 405 -15.38 -13.25 -19.94
CA ASN A 405 -16.60 -13.23 -20.74
C ASN A 405 -16.76 -14.56 -21.49
N GLU A 406 -15.70 -15.03 -22.16
CA GLU A 406 -15.71 -16.31 -22.87
C GLU A 406 -16.00 -17.49 -21.93
N LEU A 407 -15.33 -17.56 -20.76
CA LEU A 407 -15.55 -18.61 -19.77
C LEU A 407 -17.00 -18.61 -19.26
N ILE A 408 -17.52 -17.43 -18.91
CA ILE A 408 -18.90 -17.29 -18.42
C ILE A 408 -19.91 -17.76 -19.48
N ASP A 409 -19.70 -17.38 -20.74
CA ASP A 409 -20.57 -17.80 -21.83
C ASP A 409 -20.53 -19.31 -22.06
N ARG A 410 -19.35 -19.93 -22.00
CA ARG A 410 -19.17 -21.39 -22.07
C ARG A 410 -19.91 -22.10 -20.94
N LEU A 411 -19.73 -21.65 -19.70
CA LEU A 411 -20.41 -22.25 -18.53
C LEU A 411 -21.93 -22.10 -18.60
N ALA A 412 -22.43 -20.96 -19.10
CA ALA A 412 -23.85 -20.74 -19.31
C ALA A 412 -24.43 -21.67 -20.40
N ILE A 413 -23.71 -21.85 -21.52
CA ILE A 413 -24.12 -22.77 -22.60
C ILE A 413 -24.18 -24.22 -22.10
N LEU A 414 -23.24 -24.62 -21.23
CA LEU A 414 -23.18 -25.97 -20.64
C LEU A 414 -24.14 -26.20 -19.47
N ASP A 415 -24.89 -25.16 -19.07
CA ASP A 415 -25.70 -25.13 -17.86
C ASP A 415 -24.94 -25.69 -16.65
N ASN A 416 -23.74 -25.14 -16.43
CA ASN A 416 -22.80 -25.66 -15.45
C ASN A 416 -22.56 -24.69 -14.29
N ALA A 417 -23.30 -24.88 -13.21
CA ALA A 417 -23.13 -24.14 -11.95
C ALA A 417 -22.17 -24.81 -10.95
N HIS A 418 -21.49 -25.89 -11.34
CA HIS A 418 -20.52 -26.58 -10.48
C HIS A 418 -19.19 -25.83 -10.37
N LEU A 419 -18.83 -24.99 -11.34
CA LEU A 419 -17.73 -24.03 -11.22
C LEU A 419 -18.30 -22.63 -11.02
N LYS A 420 -18.27 -22.15 -9.78
CA LYS A 420 -18.68 -20.79 -9.42
C LYS A 420 -17.52 -19.82 -9.62
N ILE A 421 -17.82 -18.59 -10.01
CA ILE A 421 -16.82 -17.55 -10.27
C ILE A 421 -17.00 -16.41 -9.26
N LEU A 422 -15.94 -16.13 -8.52
CA LEU A 422 -15.82 -14.96 -7.66
C LEU A 422 -14.89 -13.95 -8.33
N LEU A 423 -15.37 -12.74 -8.52
CA LEU A 423 -14.61 -11.66 -9.15
C LEU A 423 -14.41 -10.53 -8.15
N ALA A 424 -13.24 -9.91 -8.14
CA ALA A 424 -13.03 -8.63 -7.45
C ALA A 424 -12.41 -7.61 -8.42
N SER A 425 -12.88 -6.36 -8.36
CA SER A 425 -12.32 -5.27 -9.17
C SER A 425 -12.62 -3.91 -8.54
N THR A 426 -11.82 -2.91 -8.86
CA THR A 426 -12.19 -1.51 -8.61
C THR A 426 -13.27 -1.05 -9.60
N ARG A 427 -14.11 -0.08 -9.19
CA ARG A 427 -15.23 0.41 -10.00
C ARG A 427 -14.77 1.19 -11.24
N ASN A 428 -13.81 2.09 -11.07
CA ASN A 428 -13.20 2.87 -12.16
C ASN A 428 -12.69 1.99 -13.32
N HIS A 429 -12.09 0.84 -13.01
CA HIS A 429 -11.64 -0.10 -14.03
C HIS A 429 -12.78 -1.01 -14.51
N TRP A 430 -13.71 -1.37 -13.62
CA TRP A 430 -14.80 -2.26 -13.99
C TRP A 430 -15.76 -1.61 -14.99
N HIS A 431 -16.29 -0.41 -14.69
CA HIS A 431 -17.43 0.17 -15.41
C HIS A 431 -17.21 0.40 -16.91
N PRO A 432 -16.10 1.01 -17.38
CA PRO A 432 -15.94 1.38 -18.79
C PRO A 432 -15.83 0.18 -19.76
N ARG A 433 -15.54 -1.02 -19.24
CA ARG A 433 -15.26 -2.21 -20.04
C ARG A 433 -16.55 -2.99 -20.37
N ILE A 434 -16.59 -3.69 -21.50
CA ILE A 434 -17.77 -4.45 -21.95
C ILE A 434 -17.81 -5.84 -21.27
N LYS A 435 -18.98 -6.24 -20.76
CA LYS A 435 -19.22 -7.56 -20.13
C LYS A 435 -20.26 -8.34 -20.92
N THR A 436 -20.17 -9.66 -20.91
CA THR A 436 -21.23 -10.52 -21.45
C THR A 436 -22.56 -10.36 -20.69
N GLY A 437 -23.69 -10.48 -21.40
CA GLY A 437 -25.02 -10.48 -20.79
C GLY A 437 -25.22 -11.58 -19.74
N ASN A 438 -24.52 -12.71 -19.89
CA ASN A 438 -24.61 -13.83 -18.94
C ASN A 438 -24.02 -13.49 -17.56
N LEU A 439 -23.08 -12.54 -17.50
CA LEU A 439 -22.55 -12.05 -16.23
C LEU A 439 -23.65 -11.40 -15.37
N PHE A 440 -24.61 -10.71 -15.99
CA PHE A 440 -25.73 -10.09 -15.30
C PHE A 440 -26.89 -11.06 -15.06
N ARG A 441 -27.11 -12.01 -15.98
CA ARG A 441 -28.19 -13.00 -15.88
C ARG A 441 -27.94 -14.03 -14.79
N HIS A 442 -26.70 -14.51 -14.66
CA HIS A 442 -26.31 -15.57 -13.72
C HIS A 442 -25.41 -15.06 -12.58
N GLY A 443 -25.23 -13.75 -12.50
CA GLY A 443 -24.35 -13.11 -11.53
C GLY A 443 -25.00 -12.03 -10.69
N LYS A 444 -24.33 -11.69 -9.59
CA LYS A 444 -24.74 -10.61 -8.70
C LYS A 444 -23.55 -9.75 -8.30
N VAL A 445 -23.74 -8.43 -8.39
CA VAL A 445 -22.76 -7.43 -7.97
C VAL A 445 -22.97 -7.08 -6.50
N PHE A 446 -21.87 -7.09 -5.75
CA PHE A 446 -21.78 -6.78 -4.34
C PHE A 446 -20.81 -5.62 -4.14
N ASN A 447 -21.35 -4.50 -3.65
CA ASN A 447 -20.59 -3.30 -3.42
C ASN A 447 -19.93 -3.34 -2.04
N LEU A 448 -18.60 -3.19 -1.98
CA LEU A 448 -17.81 -3.08 -0.77
C LEU A 448 -17.33 -1.63 -0.61
N SER A 449 -17.83 -0.97 0.43
CA SER A 449 -17.55 0.44 0.74
C SER A 449 -16.91 0.55 2.13
N THR A 450 -17.34 1.53 2.91
CA THR A 450 -16.95 1.72 4.31
C THR A 450 -17.29 0.52 5.20
N LEU A 451 -16.60 0.44 6.33
CA LEU A 451 -16.88 -0.51 7.40
C LEU A 451 -18.26 -0.21 8.02
N ASN A 452 -19.01 -1.25 8.34
CA ASN A 452 -20.21 -1.09 9.19
C ASN A 452 -19.84 -1.16 10.69
N ASP A 453 -20.81 -0.91 11.56
CA ASP A 453 -20.56 -0.84 13.00
C ASP A 453 -20.08 -2.17 13.61
N GLN A 454 -20.56 -3.30 13.09
CA GLN A 454 -20.11 -4.63 13.52
C GLN A 454 -18.66 -4.89 13.10
N GLU A 455 -18.28 -4.45 11.90
CA GLU A 455 -16.92 -4.57 11.37
C GLU A 455 -15.94 -3.66 12.11
N ILE A 456 -16.37 -2.47 12.54
CA ILE A 456 -15.58 -1.58 13.41
C ILE A 456 -15.30 -2.26 14.74
N ASP A 457 -16.32 -2.88 15.37
CA ASP A 457 -16.11 -3.60 16.63
C ASP A 457 -15.21 -4.82 16.45
N ALA A 458 -15.36 -5.57 15.35
CA ALA A 458 -14.50 -6.69 15.03
C ALA A 458 -13.04 -6.27 14.78
N LEU A 459 -12.83 -5.13 14.11
CA LEU A 459 -11.50 -4.54 13.91
C LEU A 459 -10.87 -4.13 15.24
N LEU A 460 -11.61 -3.47 16.12
CA LEU A 460 -11.13 -3.11 17.46
C LEU A 460 -10.79 -4.35 18.30
N ASP A 461 -11.66 -5.35 18.29
CA ASP A 461 -11.43 -6.62 18.98
C ASP A 461 -10.16 -7.31 18.49
N MET A 462 -9.93 -7.33 17.18
CA MET A 462 -8.72 -7.88 16.59
C MET A 462 -7.46 -7.14 17.08
N VAL A 463 -7.47 -5.80 17.05
CA VAL A 463 -6.34 -4.97 17.51
C VAL A 463 -6.07 -5.14 19.00
N GLU A 464 -7.11 -5.36 19.81
CA GLU A 464 -6.99 -5.49 21.27
C GLU A 464 -6.58 -6.90 21.72
N LYS A 465 -7.10 -7.93 21.05
CA LYS A 465 -7.00 -9.32 21.49
C LYS A 465 -5.83 -10.07 20.86
N VAL A 466 -5.35 -9.67 19.68
CA VAL A 466 -4.24 -10.33 18.99
C VAL A 466 -2.92 -9.65 19.38
N PRO A 467 -2.03 -10.30 20.18
CA PRO A 467 -0.82 -9.66 20.71
C PRO A 467 0.12 -9.12 19.63
N GLU A 468 0.24 -9.83 18.51
CA GLU A 468 1.05 -9.47 17.35
C GLU A 468 0.58 -8.14 16.74
N ILE A 469 -0.73 -7.96 16.61
CA ILE A 469 -1.37 -6.77 16.02
C ILE A 469 -1.31 -5.60 17.00
N LYS A 470 -1.55 -5.87 18.28
CA LYS A 470 -1.50 -4.87 19.34
C LYS A 470 -0.14 -4.16 19.43
N ARG A 471 0.96 -4.88 19.18
CA ARG A 471 2.33 -4.32 19.18
C ARG A 471 2.59 -3.32 18.04
N LEU A 472 1.80 -3.38 16.98
CA LEU A 472 1.94 -2.54 15.79
C LEU A 472 0.99 -1.33 15.81
N ALA A 473 0.03 -1.29 16.73
CA ALA A 473 -0.80 -0.13 16.92
C ALA A 473 0.05 1.05 17.42
N GLY A 474 -0.05 2.20 16.75
CA GLY A 474 0.67 3.41 17.14
C GLY A 474 0.25 3.89 18.53
N ASN A 475 1.18 4.52 19.25
CA ASN A 475 0.94 5.05 20.60
C ASN A 475 -0.26 6.02 20.62
N ASP A 476 -0.45 6.80 19.56
CA ASP A 476 -1.56 7.74 19.39
C ASP A 476 -2.93 7.07 19.14
N PHE A 477 -2.98 5.76 18.96
CA PHE A 477 -4.22 4.99 18.92
C PHE A 477 -4.36 4.15 20.18
N ALA A 478 -3.27 3.50 20.60
CA ALA A 478 -3.22 2.66 21.79
C ALA A 478 -3.40 3.45 23.10
N GLY A 479 -3.08 4.74 23.16
CA GLY A 479 -3.24 5.57 24.36
C GLY A 479 -4.70 5.89 24.73
N PHE A 480 -5.63 5.77 23.78
CA PHE A 480 -7.04 6.10 24.00
C PHE A 480 -7.84 4.91 24.56
N ASP A 481 -8.94 5.22 25.25
CA ASP A 481 -9.93 4.19 25.60
C ASP A 481 -10.68 3.67 24.36
N ARG A 482 -11.41 2.57 24.52
CA ARG A 482 -12.12 1.92 23.41
C ARG A 482 -13.21 2.82 22.80
N SER A 483 -13.85 3.69 23.58
CA SER A 483 -14.91 4.59 23.11
C SER A 483 -14.33 5.66 22.18
N GLU A 484 -13.23 6.29 22.59
CA GLU A 484 -12.54 7.30 21.78
C GLU A 484 -11.86 6.67 20.55
N ARG A 485 -11.29 5.45 20.67
CA ARG A 485 -10.82 4.69 19.50
C ARG A 485 -11.94 4.44 18.49
N ARG A 486 -13.10 3.97 18.96
CA ARG A 486 -14.29 3.76 18.11
C ARG A 486 -14.75 5.07 17.47
N ARG A 487 -14.81 6.17 18.23
CA ARG A 487 -15.15 7.51 17.71
C ARG A 487 -14.19 7.95 16.62
N ARG A 488 -12.88 7.71 16.77
CA ARG A 488 -11.88 8.04 15.74
C ARG A 488 -12.08 7.25 14.46
N LEU A 489 -12.28 5.93 14.55
CA LEU A 489 -12.53 5.09 13.38
C LEU A 489 -13.85 5.43 12.66
N THR A 490 -14.86 5.84 13.42
CA THR A 490 -16.19 6.16 12.86
C THR A 490 -16.32 7.59 12.33
N VAL A 491 -15.82 8.59 13.08
CA VAL A 491 -15.98 10.01 12.76
C VAL A 491 -14.78 10.54 11.99
N ARG A 492 -13.56 10.40 12.52
CA ARG A 492 -12.35 10.98 11.89
C ARG A 492 -11.94 10.23 10.62
N ALA A 493 -12.03 8.90 10.66
CA ALA A 493 -11.73 8.04 9.52
C ALA A 493 -12.97 7.76 8.65
N SER A 494 -14.15 8.29 9.00
CA SER A 494 -15.41 8.10 8.26
C SER A 494 -15.75 6.63 7.97
N LYS A 495 -15.34 5.70 8.85
CA LYS A 495 -15.42 4.24 8.66
C LYS A 495 -14.71 3.75 7.38
N ASP A 496 -13.82 4.54 6.80
CA ASP A 496 -13.04 4.16 5.64
C ASP A 496 -11.95 3.16 6.04
N MET A 497 -11.93 1.96 5.45
CA MET A 497 -10.99 0.90 5.87
C MET A 497 -9.53 1.34 5.74
N PHE A 498 -9.16 2.02 4.65
CA PHE A 498 -7.79 2.46 4.43
C PHE A 498 -7.37 3.46 5.51
N VAL A 499 -8.22 4.47 5.76
CA VAL A 499 -7.95 5.50 6.76
C VAL A 499 -7.99 4.93 8.18
N CYS A 500 -8.87 3.97 8.46
CA CYS A 500 -8.91 3.24 9.73
C CYS A 500 -7.58 2.53 9.98
N LEU A 501 -7.05 1.78 9.01
CA LEU A 501 -5.76 1.10 9.15
C LEU A 501 -4.60 2.10 9.30
N LYS A 502 -4.62 3.21 8.55
CA LYS A 502 -3.63 4.29 8.71
C LYS A 502 -3.69 4.93 10.10
N ASN A 503 -4.89 5.10 10.66
CA ASN A 503 -5.07 5.63 12.02
C ASN A 503 -4.57 4.67 13.11
N ILE A 504 -4.76 3.35 12.91
CA ILE A 504 -4.33 2.33 13.88
C ILE A 504 -2.80 2.18 13.85
N TYR A 505 -2.19 2.07 12.67
CA TYR A 505 -0.77 1.66 12.54
C TYR A 505 0.20 2.82 12.29
N ASN A 506 -0.29 4.00 11.90
CA ASN A 506 0.52 5.19 11.62
C ASN A 506 1.74 4.92 10.72
N THR A 507 1.55 4.14 9.64
CA THR A 507 2.65 3.72 8.74
C THR A 507 2.51 4.33 7.34
N ASP A 508 3.59 4.91 6.84
CA ASP A 508 3.66 5.51 5.49
C ASP A 508 3.67 4.45 4.37
N SER A 509 3.96 3.18 4.68
CA SER A 509 3.90 2.07 3.71
C SER A 509 2.53 1.92 3.05
N LEU A 510 1.46 2.26 3.77
CA LEU A 510 0.10 2.19 3.24
C LEU A 510 -0.14 3.21 2.11
N ASP A 511 0.61 4.31 2.07
CA ASP A 511 0.46 5.34 1.02
C ASP A 511 0.70 4.76 -0.38
N ALA A 512 1.51 3.69 -0.48
CA ALA A 512 1.75 2.97 -1.73
C ALA A 512 0.45 2.48 -2.39
N ILE A 513 -0.55 2.07 -1.61
CA ILE A 513 -1.86 1.62 -2.15
C ILE A 513 -2.53 2.74 -2.95
N ILE A 514 -2.56 3.95 -2.38
CA ILE A 514 -3.17 5.13 -3.01
C ILE A 514 -2.35 5.58 -4.22
N LEU A 515 -1.02 5.50 -4.13
CA LEU A 515 -0.12 5.88 -5.23
C LEU A 515 -0.18 4.89 -6.41
N GLN A 516 -0.36 3.60 -6.13
CA GLN A 516 -0.60 2.57 -7.16
C GLN A 516 -1.95 2.78 -7.85
N ASP A 517 -3.02 3.05 -7.08
CA ASP A 517 -4.34 3.36 -7.64
C ASP A 517 -4.26 4.60 -8.55
N PHE A 518 -3.60 5.67 -8.09
CA PHE A 518 -3.31 6.86 -8.90
C PHE A 518 -2.57 6.52 -10.19
N ALA A 519 -1.51 5.69 -10.12
CA ALA A 519 -0.71 5.32 -11.29
C ALA A 519 -1.50 4.49 -12.33
N SER A 520 -2.54 3.78 -11.89
CA SER A 520 -3.40 2.99 -12.77
C SER A 520 -4.38 3.83 -13.61
N LEU A 521 -4.60 5.09 -13.23
CA LEU A 521 -5.50 6.01 -13.93
C LEU A 521 -4.87 6.51 -15.25
N SER A 522 -5.72 6.87 -16.22
CA SER A 522 -5.27 7.57 -17.42
C SER A 522 -4.82 8.99 -17.11
N GLN A 523 -3.95 9.57 -17.95
CA GLN A 523 -3.38 10.90 -17.72
C GLN A 523 -4.43 12.00 -17.42
N PRO A 524 -5.57 12.10 -18.17
CA PRO A 524 -6.60 13.08 -17.84
C PRO A 524 -7.22 12.89 -16.45
N LEU A 525 -7.43 11.64 -16.03
CA LEU A 525 -8.00 11.33 -14.71
C LEU A 525 -7.00 11.56 -13.58
N GLN A 526 -5.71 11.28 -13.83
CA GLN A 526 -4.62 11.63 -12.91
C GLN A 526 -4.56 13.14 -12.67
N ASP A 527 -4.75 13.94 -13.73
CA ASP A 527 -4.79 15.39 -13.64
C ASP A 527 -5.97 15.86 -12.79
N ILE A 528 -7.18 15.41 -13.08
CA ILE A 528 -8.34 15.75 -12.24
C ILE A 528 -8.09 15.40 -10.78
N PHE A 529 -7.67 14.16 -10.50
CA PHE A 529 -7.50 13.69 -9.14
C PHE A 529 -6.44 14.50 -8.37
N ARG A 530 -5.28 14.75 -8.97
CA ARG A 530 -4.22 15.52 -8.29
C ARG A 530 -4.65 16.96 -8.01
N TYR A 531 -5.33 17.62 -8.95
CA TYR A 531 -5.77 19.00 -8.76
C TYR A 531 -6.91 19.12 -7.74
N VAL A 532 -7.92 18.22 -7.80
CA VAL A 532 -8.98 18.17 -6.79
C VAL A 532 -8.38 17.95 -5.39
N ALA A 533 -7.48 16.97 -5.24
CA ALA A 533 -6.82 16.68 -3.98
C ALA A 533 -6.02 17.86 -3.42
N ALA A 534 -5.25 18.54 -4.27
CA ALA A 534 -4.42 19.67 -3.86
C ALA A 534 -5.24 20.91 -3.50
N MET A 535 -6.29 21.20 -4.27
CA MET A 535 -7.20 22.30 -3.97
C MET A 535 -7.98 22.04 -2.67
N GLU A 536 -8.56 20.86 -2.50
CA GLU A 536 -9.27 20.47 -1.27
C GLU A 536 -8.34 20.55 -0.04
N THR A 537 -7.11 20.06 -0.16
CA THR A 537 -6.11 20.14 0.92
C THR A 537 -5.77 21.60 1.28
N ALA A 538 -5.82 22.53 0.32
CA ALA A 538 -5.54 23.95 0.52
C ALA A 538 -6.75 24.78 1.02
N GLY A 539 -7.88 24.12 1.30
CA GLY A 539 -9.11 24.77 1.78
C GLY A 539 -10.03 25.30 0.67
N ILE A 540 -9.74 25.01 -0.60
CA ILE A 540 -10.59 25.45 -1.73
C ILE A 540 -11.82 24.55 -1.83
N ASN A 541 -13.01 25.15 -1.93
CA ASN A 541 -14.25 24.44 -2.23
C ASN A 541 -14.29 24.10 -3.73
N VAL A 542 -13.73 22.94 -4.07
CA VAL A 542 -13.64 22.50 -5.47
C VAL A 542 -15.02 22.18 -6.01
N HIS A 543 -15.36 22.75 -7.16
CA HIS A 543 -16.58 22.45 -7.89
C HIS A 543 -16.31 22.20 -9.37
N ARG A 544 -17.23 21.51 -10.03
CA ARG A 544 -17.14 21.08 -11.43
C ARG A 544 -16.67 22.20 -12.37
N GLN A 545 -17.24 23.39 -12.26
CA GLN A 545 -16.96 24.50 -13.18
C GLN A 545 -15.52 25.02 -13.03
N LEU A 546 -15.00 25.09 -11.81
CA LEU A 546 -13.60 25.46 -11.56
C LEU A 546 -12.64 24.43 -12.15
N VAL A 547 -12.92 23.13 -11.97
CA VAL A 547 -12.11 22.06 -12.55
C VAL A 547 -12.10 22.11 -14.08
N ILE A 548 -13.27 22.36 -14.69
CA ILE A 548 -13.40 22.55 -16.15
C ILE A 548 -12.52 23.70 -16.64
N ARG A 549 -12.59 24.87 -15.99
CA ARG A 549 -11.80 26.05 -16.38
C ARG A 549 -10.30 25.80 -16.22
N LEU A 550 -9.89 25.23 -15.09
CA LEU A 550 -8.49 25.03 -14.74
C LEU A 550 -7.81 23.98 -15.64
N LEU A 551 -8.51 22.88 -15.96
CA LEU A 551 -7.95 21.79 -16.77
C LEU A 551 -8.29 21.89 -18.26
N GLY A 552 -9.10 22.88 -18.67
CA GLY A 552 -9.57 22.99 -20.06
C GLY A 552 -10.41 21.79 -20.50
N MET A 553 -11.14 21.15 -19.58
CA MET A 553 -11.92 19.95 -19.85
C MET A 553 -13.20 20.28 -20.63
N PRO A 554 -13.50 19.60 -21.75
CA PRO A 554 -14.80 19.72 -22.42
C PRO A 554 -15.94 19.23 -21.52
N ALA A 555 -17.04 19.98 -21.43
CA ALA A 555 -18.17 19.65 -20.55
C ALA A 555 -18.76 18.25 -20.80
N GLN A 556 -18.70 17.74 -22.04
CA GLN A 556 -19.19 16.40 -22.40
C GLN A 556 -18.36 15.28 -21.78
N GLN A 557 -17.10 15.54 -21.39
CA GLN A 557 -16.21 14.54 -20.79
C GLN A 557 -16.40 14.40 -19.28
N VAL A 558 -17.16 15.30 -18.63
CA VAL A 558 -17.36 15.30 -17.18
C VAL A 558 -17.94 13.98 -16.66
N ALA A 559 -19.00 13.47 -17.30
CA ALA A 559 -19.64 12.23 -16.88
C ALA A 559 -18.67 11.03 -16.98
N ALA A 560 -17.95 10.92 -18.09
CA ALA A 560 -16.95 9.89 -18.29
C ALA A 560 -15.78 10.00 -17.29
N ALA A 561 -15.39 11.24 -16.95
CA ALA A 561 -14.35 11.49 -15.96
C ALA A 561 -14.77 11.07 -14.54
N LEU A 562 -16.00 11.39 -14.12
CA LEU A 562 -16.54 10.96 -12.83
C LEU A 562 -16.71 9.45 -12.77
N GLU A 563 -17.14 8.80 -13.87
CA GLU A 563 -17.20 7.34 -13.95
C GLU A 563 -15.80 6.70 -13.86
N GLY A 564 -14.80 7.29 -14.53
CA GLY A 564 -13.40 6.89 -14.44
C GLY A 564 -12.73 7.19 -13.10
N LEU A 565 -13.32 8.06 -12.27
CA LEU A 565 -12.89 8.38 -10.91
C LEU A 565 -13.84 7.83 -9.84
N ALA A 566 -14.70 6.86 -10.21
CA ALA A 566 -15.63 6.25 -9.28
C ALA A 566 -14.93 5.72 -8.02
N ASP A 567 -15.46 6.11 -6.86
CA ASP A 567 -14.91 5.87 -5.52
C ASP A 567 -13.55 6.53 -5.21
N ILE A 568 -13.06 7.43 -6.06
CA ILE A 568 -11.84 8.24 -5.85
C ILE A 568 -12.22 9.70 -5.65
N VAL A 569 -12.97 10.27 -6.59
CA VAL A 569 -13.56 11.61 -6.53
C VAL A 569 -15.07 11.45 -6.64
N SER A 570 -15.80 12.11 -5.74
CA SER A 570 -17.26 12.10 -5.73
C SER A 570 -17.80 13.51 -5.94
N GLU A 571 -18.92 13.57 -6.64
CA GLU A 571 -19.65 14.80 -6.88
C GLU A 571 -20.83 14.93 -5.92
N TYR A 572 -21.05 16.12 -5.38
CA TYR A 572 -22.10 16.45 -4.43
C TYR A 572 -22.88 17.68 -4.89
N ASP A 573 -24.19 17.66 -4.63
CA ASP A 573 -25.06 18.80 -4.89
C ASP A 573 -24.74 19.95 -3.92
N TYR A 574 -24.40 21.13 -4.46
CA TYR A 574 -24.21 22.35 -3.68
C TYR A 574 -25.37 23.32 -3.95
N HIS A 575 -25.50 23.78 -5.19
CA HIS A 575 -26.64 24.58 -5.66
C HIS A 575 -27.14 24.06 -7.01
N VAL A 576 -28.07 23.11 -6.96
CA VAL A 576 -28.62 22.43 -8.16
C VAL A 576 -29.23 23.41 -9.17
N ARG A 577 -29.92 24.45 -8.69
CA ARG A 577 -30.54 25.49 -9.56
C ARG A 577 -29.52 26.27 -10.38
N GLU A 578 -28.34 26.50 -9.82
CA GLU A 578 -27.23 27.21 -10.47
C GLU A 578 -26.27 26.24 -11.17
N GLY A 579 -26.54 24.93 -11.11
CA GLY A 579 -25.70 23.90 -11.70
C GLY A 579 -24.34 23.74 -11.00
N ILE A 580 -24.24 24.12 -9.73
CA ILE A 580 -22.99 24.05 -8.95
C ILE A 580 -22.94 22.72 -8.19
N PHE A 581 -21.94 21.92 -8.53
CA PHE A 581 -21.68 20.61 -7.94
C PHE A 581 -20.25 20.56 -7.39
N GLU A 582 -20.11 20.29 -6.11
CA GLU A 582 -18.81 20.16 -5.44
C GLU A 582 -18.15 18.83 -5.77
N TRP A 583 -16.83 18.84 -5.95
CA TRP A 583 -16.02 17.63 -6.15
C TRP A 583 -15.11 17.45 -4.95
N ARG A 584 -15.16 16.27 -4.33
CA ARG A 584 -14.31 15.95 -3.18
C ARG A 584 -13.63 14.60 -3.38
N CYS A 585 -12.41 14.48 -2.90
CA CYS A 585 -11.77 13.18 -2.77
C CYS A 585 -12.56 12.31 -1.79
N ARG A 586 -12.39 11.00 -1.91
CA ARG A 586 -13.00 10.00 -1.01
C ARG A 586 -12.77 10.28 0.47
N HIS A 587 -11.61 10.83 0.82
CA HIS A 587 -11.29 11.25 2.18
C HIS A 587 -10.17 12.30 2.19
N PRO A 588 -10.20 13.31 3.09
CA PRO A 588 -9.13 14.30 3.23
C PRO A 588 -7.72 13.72 3.44
N VAL A 589 -7.60 12.56 4.10
CA VAL A 589 -6.30 11.88 4.30
C VAL A 589 -5.75 11.37 2.97
N ILE A 590 -6.62 10.86 2.08
CA ILE A 590 -6.25 10.43 0.74
C ILE A 590 -5.84 11.64 -0.10
N ALA A 591 -6.60 12.74 -0.02
CA ALA A 591 -6.26 14.00 -0.67
C ALA A 591 -4.87 14.50 -0.24
N ALA A 592 -4.60 14.54 1.06
CA ALA A 592 -3.31 14.97 1.61
C ALA A 592 -2.13 14.09 1.14
N ILE A 593 -2.33 12.76 1.03
CA ILE A 593 -1.31 11.85 0.47
C ILE A 593 -1.01 12.23 -0.98
N ILE A 594 -2.03 12.37 -1.84
CA ILE A 594 -1.83 12.75 -3.24
C ILE A 594 -1.16 14.11 -3.34
N THR A 595 -1.59 15.11 -2.56
CA THR A 595 -0.98 16.44 -2.54
C THR A 595 0.49 16.37 -2.13
N LYS A 596 0.84 15.63 -1.06
CA LYS A 596 2.22 15.43 -0.59
C LYS A 596 3.14 14.91 -1.71
N PHE A 597 2.70 13.93 -2.49
CA PHE A 597 3.53 13.29 -3.51
C PHE A 597 3.47 13.97 -4.89
N LYS A 598 2.33 14.55 -5.28
CA LYS A 598 2.13 15.12 -6.62
C LYS A 598 2.40 16.64 -6.66
N PHE A 599 2.23 17.32 -5.53
CA PHE A 599 2.55 18.74 -5.30
C PHE A 599 3.61 18.92 -4.21
N GLY A 600 4.56 17.98 -4.11
CA GLY A 600 5.59 17.99 -3.07
C GLY A 600 6.57 19.16 -3.14
N SER A 601 6.70 19.84 -4.30
CA SER A 601 7.53 21.05 -4.41
C SER A 601 6.69 22.32 -4.20
N LEU A 602 7.29 23.30 -3.50
CA LEU A 602 6.65 24.57 -3.23
C LEU A 602 6.29 25.30 -4.54
N ASP A 603 7.16 25.26 -5.56
CA ASP A 603 6.89 25.88 -6.86
C ASP A 603 5.64 25.34 -7.55
N LYS A 604 5.38 24.03 -7.45
CA LYS A 604 4.15 23.43 -8.00
C LYS A 604 2.91 23.90 -7.23
N THR A 605 3.04 24.08 -5.92
CA THR A 605 1.97 24.59 -5.06
C THR A 605 1.68 26.07 -5.36
N ILE A 606 2.72 26.89 -5.51
CA ILE A 606 2.59 28.30 -5.88
C ILE A 606 1.90 28.41 -7.24
N LYS A 607 2.37 27.65 -8.24
CA LYS A 607 1.76 27.63 -9.57
C LYS A 607 0.29 27.19 -9.52
N LEU A 608 -0.05 26.17 -8.73
CA LEU A 608 -1.44 25.77 -8.50
C LEU A 608 -2.27 26.94 -7.98
N PHE A 609 -1.79 27.66 -6.97
CA PHE A 609 -2.52 28.80 -6.42
C PHE A 609 -2.67 29.93 -7.45
N GLU A 610 -1.64 30.22 -8.24
CA GLU A 610 -1.73 31.18 -9.35
C GLU A 610 -2.82 30.76 -10.35
N ASP A 611 -2.78 29.50 -10.81
CA ASP A 611 -3.72 28.95 -11.78
C ASP A 611 -5.16 28.98 -11.22
N VAL A 612 -5.35 28.67 -9.94
CA VAL A 612 -6.67 28.77 -9.27
C VAL A 612 -7.16 30.21 -9.24
N ILE A 613 -6.33 31.15 -8.76
CA ILE A 613 -6.70 32.57 -8.66
C ILE A 613 -7.06 33.14 -10.03
N ASP A 614 -6.31 32.78 -11.08
CA ASP A 614 -6.55 33.26 -12.45
C ASP A 614 -7.83 32.70 -13.07
N ASN A 615 -8.31 31.54 -12.60
CA ASN A 615 -9.51 30.88 -13.08
C ASN A 615 -10.73 31.02 -12.15
N ILE A 616 -10.60 31.75 -11.05
CA ILE A 616 -11.73 32.06 -10.16
C ILE A 616 -12.63 33.14 -10.78
N SER A 617 -13.93 32.97 -10.58
CA SER A 617 -15.00 33.85 -10.98
C SER A 617 -15.78 34.32 -9.75
N PRO A 618 -15.62 35.59 -9.33
CA PRO A 618 -16.25 36.13 -8.12
C PRO A 618 -17.78 36.17 -8.15
N THR A 619 -18.42 35.84 -9.27
CA THR A 619 -19.88 35.72 -9.36
C THR A 619 -20.41 34.49 -8.64
N PHE A 620 -19.54 33.52 -8.34
CA PHE A 620 -19.87 32.33 -7.58
C PHE A 620 -19.45 32.49 -6.12
N ASP A 621 -20.41 32.48 -5.19
CA ASP A 621 -20.14 32.65 -3.75
C ASP A 621 -19.20 31.55 -3.20
N ILE A 622 -19.32 30.32 -3.70
CA ILE A 622 -18.43 29.20 -3.34
C ILE A 622 -16.95 29.49 -3.67
N GLU A 623 -16.68 30.22 -4.75
CA GLU A 623 -15.31 30.56 -5.16
C GLU A 623 -14.77 31.74 -4.34
N VAL A 624 -15.63 32.68 -3.98
CA VAL A 624 -15.32 33.74 -3.02
C VAL A 624 -14.94 33.17 -1.66
N ARG A 625 -15.71 32.21 -1.15
CA ARG A 625 -15.37 31.47 0.09
C ARG A 625 -14.02 30.77 -0.04
N SER A 626 -13.76 30.13 -1.19
CA SER A 626 -12.49 29.48 -1.47
C SER A 626 -11.29 30.43 -1.39
N LEU A 627 -11.42 31.68 -1.86
CA LEU A 627 -10.34 32.68 -1.72
C LEU A 627 -10.04 33.01 -0.26
N ARG A 628 -11.09 33.10 0.58
CA ARG A 628 -10.94 33.38 2.02
C ARG A 628 -10.25 32.22 2.72
N GLU A 629 -10.72 30.99 2.48
CA GLU A 629 -10.14 29.78 3.07
C GLU A 629 -8.69 29.57 2.63
N LEU A 630 -8.38 29.84 1.36
CA LEU A 630 -7.01 29.76 0.84
C LEU A 630 -6.05 30.75 1.53
N CYS A 631 -6.56 31.88 2.03
CA CYS A 631 -5.78 32.84 2.83
C CYS A 631 -5.63 32.46 4.30
N ASN A 632 -6.53 31.63 4.84
CA ASN A 632 -6.63 31.33 6.26
C ASN A 632 -6.04 29.96 6.63
N THR A 633 -6.19 28.96 5.75
CA THR A 633 -5.76 27.59 6.01
C THR A 633 -4.24 27.50 6.00
N GLU A 634 -3.63 26.80 6.97
CA GLU A 634 -2.17 26.61 7.07
C GLU A 634 -1.55 25.97 5.81
N SER A 635 -2.31 25.13 5.12
CA SER A 635 -1.92 24.48 3.86
C SER A 635 -2.09 25.36 2.62
N GLY A 636 -2.74 26.53 2.75
CA GLY A 636 -2.96 27.52 1.71
C GLY A 636 -1.79 28.50 1.53
N ILE A 637 -2.07 29.79 1.32
CA ILE A 637 -1.05 30.84 1.19
C ILE A 637 -0.09 30.89 2.39
N PRO A 638 -0.53 30.77 3.66
CA PRO A 638 0.35 30.79 4.83
C PRO A 638 1.49 29.77 4.79
N ARG A 639 1.34 28.66 4.06
CA ARG A 639 2.39 27.65 3.87
C ARG A 639 3.65 28.19 3.20
N ILE A 640 3.54 29.26 2.41
CA ILE A 640 4.64 29.84 1.65
C ILE A 640 5.44 30.76 2.58
N ALA A 641 6.67 30.38 2.95
CA ALA A 641 7.47 31.19 3.87
C ALA A 641 7.86 32.58 3.31
N ASP A 642 8.04 32.71 1.98
CA ASP A 642 8.40 33.98 1.35
C ASP A 642 7.19 34.91 1.20
N LYS A 643 7.18 35.97 2.00
CA LYS A 643 6.14 37.00 2.00
C LYS A 643 6.05 37.78 0.69
N LYS A 644 7.12 37.88 -0.12
CA LYS A 644 7.03 38.52 -1.44
C LYS A 644 6.16 37.71 -2.39
N ILE A 645 6.31 36.39 -2.35
CA ILE A 645 5.48 35.47 -3.14
C ILE A 645 4.04 35.51 -2.64
N GLN A 646 3.82 35.47 -1.33
CA GLN A 646 2.47 35.65 -0.77
C GLN A 646 1.83 36.96 -1.25
N ASN A 647 2.55 38.08 -1.17
CA ASN A 647 2.05 39.39 -1.60
C ASN A 647 1.70 39.42 -3.08
N HIS A 648 2.46 38.71 -3.92
CA HIS A 648 2.13 38.57 -5.34
C HIS A 648 0.79 37.85 -5.53
N LEU A 649 0.58 36.71 -4.87
CA LEU A 649 -0.68 35.96 -4.93
C LEU A 649 -1.86 36.78 -4.39
N LEU A 650 -1.69 37.43 -3.24
CA LEU A 650 -2.71 38.29 -2.63
C LEU A 650 -3.08 39.46 -3.55
N ALA A 651 -2.10 40.10 -4.20
CA ALA A 651 -2.36 41.16 -5.18
C ALA A 651 -3.16 40.64 -6.39
N LYS A 652 -2.86 39.43 -6.89
CA LYS A 652 -3.66 38.79 -7.95
C LYS A 652 -5.09 38.53 -7.48
N MET A 653 -5.29 38.03 -6.26
CA MET A 653 -6.61 37.82 -5.67
C MET A 653 -7.41 39.12 -5.59
N ILE A 654 -6.79 40.21 -5.12
CA ILE A 654 -7.41 41.54 -5.02
C ILE A 654 -7.83 42.06 -6.40
N SER A 655 -6.99 41.87 -7.41
CA SER A 655 -7.30 42.27 -8.80
C SER A 655 -8.52 41.50 -9.35
N ARG A 656 -8.61 40.19 -9.06
CA ARG A 656 -9.71 39.33 -9.51
C ARG A 656 -11.00 39.56 -8.75
N ALA A 657 -10.91 39.70 -7.43
CA ALA A 657 -12.04 39.87 -6.52
C ALA A 657 -11.85 41.15 -5.68
N PRO A 658 -12.03 42.34 -6.28
CA PRO A 658 -11.71 43.61 -5.61
C PRO A 658 -12.59 43.91 -4.40
N GLY A 659 -13.75 43.28 -4.31
CA GLY A 659 -14.67 43.36 -3.17
C GLY A 659 -14.32 42.45 -1.98
N GLU A 660 -13.32 41.58 -2.11
CA GLU A 660 -12.92 40.68 -1.04
C GLU A 660 -11.90 41.32 -0.09
N ARG A 661 -12.25 41.36 1.19
CA ARG A 661 -11.48 42.05 2.24
C ARG A 661 -10.28 41.25 2.73
N VAL A 662 -10.44 39.94 2.90
CA VAL A 662 -9.44 39.05 3.52
C VAL A 662 -8.08 39.11 2.82
N PRO A 663 -7.97 39.05 1.48
CA PRO A 663 -6.67 39.17 0.82
C PRO A 663 -5.95 40.50 1.10
N ARG A 664 -6.70 41.61 1.19
CA ARG A 664 -6.12 42.93 1.52
C ARG A 664 -5.63 43.00 2.97
N HIS A 665 -6.38 42.42 3.91
CA HIS A 665 -5.94 42.31 5.30
C HIS A 665 -4.59 41.60 5.42
N ARG A 666 -4.45 40.45 4.75
CA ARG A 666 -3.21 39.67 4.75
C ARG A 666 -2.07 40.43 4.06
N LEU A 667 -2.35 41.15 2.97
CA LEU A 667 -1.34 41.97 2.29
C LEU A 667 -0.83 43.11 3.18
N ILE A 668 -1.71 43.85 3.85
CA ILE A 668 -1.34 44.92 4.79
C ILE A 668 -0.47 44.35 5.90
N ARG A 669 -0.87 43.24 6.52
CA ARG A 669 -0.08 42.56 7.56
C ARG A 669 1.34 42.23 7.07
N ASN A 670 1.44 41.58 5.91
CA ASN A 670 2.73 41.19 5.36
C ASN A 670 3.63 42.40 5.07
N LEU A 671 3.09 43.49 4.53
CA LEU A 671 3.85 44.71 4.25
C LEU A 671 4.38 45.36 5.55
N ILE A 672 3.60 45.36 6.63
CA ILE A 672 4.03 45.85 7.94
C ILE A 672 5.19 45.00 8.47
N GLU A 673 5.06 43.68 8.42
CA GLU A 673 6.07 42.75 8.93
C GLU A 673 7.34 42.67 8.07
N MET A 674 7.26 43.08 6.80
CA MET A 674 8.42 43.29 5.94
C MET A 674 9.05 44.69 6.11
N HIS A 675 8.49 45.52 6.98
CA HIS A 675 8.86 46.92 7.18
C HIS A 675 8.78 47.80 5.92
N GLU A 676 7.90 47.42 4.97
CA GLU A 676 7.61 48.20 3.75
C GLU A 676 6.57 49.30 4.05
N PHE A 677 6.87 50.16 5.03
CA PHE A 677 5.91 51.12 5.60
C PHE A 677 5.21 52.03 4.58
N PRO A 678 5.88 52.61 3.56
CA PRO A 678 5.19 53.46 2.57
C PRO A 678 4.12 52.70 1.77
N ARG A 679 4.38 51.42 1.47
CA ARG A 679 3.43 50.56 0.75
C ARG A 679 2.28 50.14 1.66
N ALA A 680 2.58 49.76 2.91
CA ALA A 680 1.55 49.44 3.91
C ALA A 680 0.58 50.61 4.12
N GLU A 681 1.08 51.83 4.25
CA GLU A 681 0.26 53.03 4.41
C GLU A 681 -0.66 53.27 3.20
N THR A 682 -0.12 53.07 1.99
CA THR A 682 -0.89 53.21 0.74
C THR A 682 -2.03 52.19 0.70
N GLU A 683 -1.75 50.92 1.00
CA GLU A 683 -2.77 49.86 1.02
C GLU A 683 -3.85 50.08 2.09
N ILE A 684 -3.47 50.56 3.29
CA ILE A 684 -4.45 50.92 4.34
C ILE A 684 -5.40 52.02 3.84
N LYS A 685 -4.88 53.08 3.21
CA LYS A 685 -5.71 54.17 2.68
C LYS A 685 -6.62 53.70 1.56
N LEU A 686 -6.12 52.84 0.67
CA LEU A 686 -6.93 52.23 -0.40
C LEU A 686 -8.04 51.34 0.18
N PHE A 687 -7.73 50.54 1.21
CA PHE A 687 -8.73 49.72 1.87
C PHE A 687 -9.84 50.58 2.49
N GLU A 688 -9.50 51.60 3.29
CA GLU A 688 -10.50 52.45 3.95
C GLU A 688 -11.38 53.21 2.95
N LYS A 689 -10.81 53.57 1.79
CA LYS A 689 -11.56 54.18 0.70
C LYS A 689 -12.59 53.23 0.09
N ASP A 690 -12.23 51.97 -0.11
CA ASP A 690 -13.06 51.00 -0.82
C ASP A 690 -14.10 50.33 0.11
N PHE A 691 -13.76 50.09 1.38
CA PHE A 691 -14.57 49.29 2.31
C PHE A 691 -15.01 50.03 3.58
N GLY A 692 -14.52 51.25 3.79
CA GLY A 692 -14.71 51.96 5.04
C GLY A 692 -13.86 51.38 6.17
N ARG A 693 -14.31 51.62 7.41
CA ARG A 693 -13.58 51.24 8.62
C ARG A 693 -13.97 49.84 9.06
N ASP A 694 -12.98 49.05 9.47
CA ASP A 694 -13.21 47.76 10.11
C ASP A 694 -12.21 47.48 11.24
N GLY A 695 -12.47 46.43 12.02
CA GLY A 695 -11.64 46.05 13.16
C GLY A 695 -10.22 45.60 12.75
N PRO A 696 -10.06 44.66 11.80
CA PRO A 696 -8.76 44.17 11.36
C PRO A 696 -7.82 45.26 10.83
N VAL A 697 -8.28 46.17 9.96
CA VAL A 697 -7.41 47.25 9.46
C VAL A 697 -7.13 48.27 10.55
N HIS A 698 -8.07 48.53 11.47
CA HIS A 698 -7.78 49.38 12.63
C HIS A 698 -6.68 48.80 13.52
N ARG A 699 -6.71 47.48 13.77
CA ARG A 699 -5.62 46.76 14.43
C ARG A 699 -4.30 46.93 13.68
N TYR A 700 -4.30 46.74 12.37
CA TYR A 700 -3.09 46.89 11.57
C TYR A 700 -2.58 48.33 11.52
N LYS A 701 -3.44 49.36 11.66
CA LYS A 701 -3.01 50.75 11.80
C LYS A 701 -2.24 51.00 13.09
N ILE A 702 -2.70 50.42 14.21
CA ILE A 702 -1.99 50.47 15.49
C ILE A 702 -0.62 49.76 15.33
N LYS A 703 -0.62 48.52 14.83
CA LYS A 703 0.60 47.73 14.60
C LYS A 703 1.57 48.46 13.66
N TYR A 704 1.08 49.05 12.57
CA TYR A 704 1.86 49.85 11.63
C TYR A 704 2.60 50.99 12.34
N GLN A 705 1.92 51.77 13.18
CA GLN A 705 2.56 52.90 13.87
C GLN A 705 3.63 52.42 14.87
N VAL A 706 3.33 51.36 15.63
CA VAL A 706 4.27 50.73 16.56
C VAL A 706 5.52 50.23 15.83
N GLU A 707 5.35 49.41 14.80
CA GLU A 707 6.45 48.86 14.01
C GLU A 707 7.27 49.95 13.33
N ARG A 708 6.62 51.01 12.82
CA ARG A 708 7.30 52.17 12.24
C ARG A 708 8.14 52.91 13.27
N ALA A 709 7.63 53.09 14.49
CA ALA A 709 8.37 53.72 15.58
C ALA A 709 9.59 52.88 16.01
N ILE A 710 9.50 51.55 15.95
CA ILE A 710 10.59 50.64 16.37
C ILE A 710 11.66 50.50 15.27
N HIS A 711 11.26 50.34 14.01
CA HIS A 711 12.16 49.90 12.95
C HIS A 711 12.62 51.00 11.98
N THR A 712 12.12 52.22 12.08
CA THR A 712 12.61 53.33 11.24
C THR A 712 14.07 53.65 11.60
N PRO A 713 15.01 53.62 10.64
CA PRO A 713 16.42 53.90 10.90
C PRO A 713 16.66 55.41 11.01
N GLY A 714 17.61 55.81 11.87
CA GLY A 714 18.12 57.19 11.92
C GLY A 714 17.25 58.23 12.63
N ILE A 715 16.15 57.82 13.27
CA ILE A 715 15.29 58.71 14.08
C ILE A 715 15.67 58.69 15.57
N LEU A 716 15.46 59.83 16.26
CA LEU A 716 15.78 60.01 17.66
C LEU A 716 14.75 59.32 18.58
N LEU A 717 15.09 59.15 19.86
CA LEU A 717 14.18 58.56 20.83
C LEU A 717 12.89 59.38 20.98
N GLU A 718 12.99 60.71 20.97
CA GLU A 718 11.84 61.62 21.03
C GLU A 718 10.89 61.43 19.84
N ASP A 719 11.42 61.24 18.63
CA ASP A 719 10.62 60.94 17.44
C ASP A 719 9.86 59.61 17.60
N ARG A 720 10.52 58.59 18.15
CA ARG A 720 9.92 57.27 18.38
C ARG A 720 8.80 57.34 19.41
N VAL A 721 9.02 58.08 20.50
CA VAL A 721 7.99 58.29 21.53
C VAL A 721 6.80 59.03 20.93
N ALA A 722 7.02 60.12 20.19
CA ALA A 722 5.94 60.86 19.52
C ALA A 722 5.12 59.98 18.54
N MET A 723 5.77 59.04 17.84
CA MET A 723 5.07 58.08 16.97
C MET A 723 4.23 57.08 17.76
N LEU A 724 4.68 56.64 18.94
CA LEU A 724 3.90 55.77 19.82
C LEU A 724 2.74 56.53 20.48
N GLU A 725 2.89 57.82 20.78
CA GLU A 725 1.79 58.69 21.25
C GLU A 725 0.70 58.82 20.17
N GLN A 726 1.07 58.98 18.90
CA GLN A 726 0.12 58.93 17.78
C GLN A 726 -0.56 57.56 17.64
N ALA A 727 0.19 56.47 17.87
CA ALA A 727 -0.38 55.13 17.89
C ALA A 727 -1.38 54.96 19.05
N HIS A 728 -1.14 55.61 20.18
CA HIS A 728 -2.00 55.60 21.36
C HIS A 728 -3.34 56.28 21.09
N GLU A 729 -3.34 57.46 20.47
CA GLU A 729 -4.58 58.13 20.05
C GLU A 729 -5.45 57.21 19.16
N LEU A 730 -4.82 56.50 18.22
CA LEU A 730 -5.50 55.52 17.36
C LEU A 730 -6.02 54.32 18.17
N ALA A 731 -5.25 53.85 19.15
CA ALA A 731 -5.59 52.70 19.97
C ALA A 731 -6.75 52.99 20.94
N VAL A 732 -6.81 54.18 21.54
CA VAL A 732 -7.95 54.64 22.36
C VAL A 732 -9.23 54.62 21.54
N VAL A 733 -9.23 55.24 20.36
CA VAL A 733 -10.38 55.23 19.44
C VAL A 733 -10.78 53.80 19.05
N GLY A 734 -9.79 52.91 18.88
CA GLY A 734 -10.01 51.51 18.59
C GLY A 734 -10.65 50.74 19.74
N ALA A 735 -10.20 50.99 20.97
CA ALA A 735 -10.70 50.34 22.17
C ALA A 735 -12.13 50.77 22.54
N GLU A 736 -12.51 52.00 22.21
CA GLU A 736 -13.90 52.48 22.36
C GLU A 736 -14.82 51.87 21.30
N ARG A 737 -14.41 51.95 20.02
CA ARG A 737 -15.25 51.50 18.90
C ARG A 737 -15.35 49.97 18.81
N TYR A 738 -14.29 49.25 19.13
CA TYR A 738 -14.18 47.80 19.04
C TYR A 738 -13.93 47.18 20.42
N ALA A 739 -14.69 47.64 21.43
CA ALA A 739 -14.50 47.26 22.83
C ALA A 739 -14.58 45.75 23.12
N ALA A 740 -15.22 44.96 22.24
CA ALA A 740 -15.31 43.50 22.34
C ALA A 740 -14.27 42.76 21.49
N ASN A 741 -13.48 43.46 20.66
CA ASN A 741 -12.52 42.84 19.74
C ASN A 741 -11.16 42.61 20.43
N LYS A 742 -10.92 41.38 20.86
CA LYS A 742 -9.67 40.99 21.52
C LYS A 742 -8.41 41.31 20.73
N ASN A 743 -8.44 41.24 19.40
CA ASN A 743 -7.27 41.46 18.55
C ASN A 743 -6.88 42.95 18.49
N VAL A 744 -7.87 43.86 18.52
CA VAL A 744 -7.63 45.31 18.61
C VAL A 744 -7.11 45.67 20.00
N LEU A 745 -7.70 45.11 21.06
CA LEU A 745 -7.25 45.35 22.43
C LEU A 745 -5.83 44.79 22.69
N ALA A 746 -5.51 43.64 22.10
CA ALA A 746 -4.16 43.07 22.17
C ALA A 746 -3.11 43.97 21.49
N ALA A 747 -3.44 44.57 20.33
CA ALA A 747 -2.56 45.54 19.68
C ALA A 747 -2.35 46.80 20.55
N TYR A 748 -3.37 47.22 21.30
CA TYR A 748 -3.23 48.31 22.27
C TYR A 748 -2.32 47.94 23.44
N ALA A 749 -2.47 46.73 23.99
CA ALA A 749 -1.59 46.25 25.05
C ALA A 749 -0.14 46.12 24.58
N GLU A 750 0.09 45.67 23.35
CA GLU A 750 1.41 45.60 22.73
C GLU A 750 2.05 46.98 22.56
N LEU A 751 1.29 47.98 22.08
CA LEU A 751 1.72 49.37 22.07
C LEU A 751 2.17 49.83 23.48
N GLY A 752 1.39 49.53 24.52
CA GLY A 752 1.73 49.88 25.90
C GLY A 752 3.05 49.24 26.38
N VAL A 753 3.33 47.99 25.98
CA VAL A 753 4.60 47.31 26.28
C VAL A 753 5.78 48.01 25.61
N GLU A 754 5.67 48.37 24.32
CA GLU A 754 6.75 49.03 23.59
C GLU A 754 6.98 50.46 24.08
N TYR A 755 5.92 51.19 24.44
CA TYR A 755 6.03 52.49 25.08
C TYR A 755 6.78 52.40 26.40
N TYR A 756 6.39 51.48 27.30
CA TYR A 756 7.08 51.24 28.57
C TYR A 756 8.56 50.89 28.37
N ARG A 757 8.90 50.10 27.35
CA ARG A 757 10.31 49.75 27.09
C ARG A 757 11.17 50.99 26.85
N LEU A 758 10.65 51.97 26.09
CA LEU A 758 11.34 53.19 25.70
C LEU A 758 11.31 54.28 26.79
N THR A 759 10.17 54.47 27.47
CA THR A 759 9.95 55.61 28.39
C THR A 759 10.02 55.24 29.87
N LYS A 760 9.87 53.95 30.20
CA LYS A 760 9.62 53.42 31.56
C LYS A 760 8.31 53.88 32.19
N ASP A 761 7.41 54.45 31.40
CA ASP A 761 6.06 54.82 31.83
C ASP A 761 5.05 53.70 31.50
N LEU A 762 4.21 53.35 32.48
CA LEU A 762 3.19 52.30 32.40
C LEU A 762 1.80 52.83 32.02
N SER A 763 1.62 54.15 31.92
CA SER A 763 0.33 54.80 31.67
C SER A 763 -0.49 54.14 30.55
N TYR A 764 0.10 53.95 29.38
CA TYR A 764 -0.58 53.36 28.21
C TYR A 764 -0.84 51.86 28.36
N PHE A 765 0.04 51.15 29.05
CA PHE A 765 -0.17 49.73 29.34
C PHE A 765 -1.32 49.54 30.32
N ASP A 766 -1.34 50.29 31.42
CA ASP A 766 -2.40 50.21 32.44
C ASP A 766 -3.77 50.58 31.85
N GLU A 767 -3.81 51.53 30.92
CA GLU A 767 -5.02 51.85 30.16
C GLU A 767 -5.48 50.71 29.25
N ALA A 768 -4.61 50.15 28.43
CA ALA A 768 -4.94 48.99 27.60
C ALA A 768 -5.43 47.79 28.44
N MET A 769 -4.81 47.56 29.61
CA MET A 769 -5.20 46.51 30.54
C MET A 769 -6.58 46.75 31.17
N ARG A 770 -6.98 48.01 31.43
CA ARG A 770 -8.34 48.33 31.87
C ARG A 770 -9.38 47.95 30.81
N HIS A 771 -9.09 48.21 29.53
CA HIS A 771 -9.98 47.80 28.44
C HIS A 771 -10.05 46.27 28.31
N LEU A 772 -8.92 45.56 28.38
CA LEU A 772 -8.91 44.08 28.35
C LEU A 772 -9.69 43.47 29.52
N LYS A 773 -9.50 43.97 30.75
CA LYS A 773 -10.28 43.51 31.92
C LYS A 773 -11.77 43.80 31.78
N SER A 774 -12.12 45.00 31.30
CA SER A 774 -13.52 45.32 31.03
C SER A 774 -14.12 44.41 29.95
N ALA A 775 -13.34 43.96 28.95
CA ALA A 775 -13.79 43.03 27.94
C ALA A 775 -13.92 41.60 28.50
N GLU A 776 -12.98 41.16 29.34
CA GLU A 776 -13.03 39.90 30.08
C GLU A 776 -14.29 39.81 30.95
N ASP A 777 -14.57 40.85 31.74
CA ASP A 777 -15.75 40.92 32.61
C ASP A 777 -17.07 40.86 31.83
N LYS A 778 -17.10 41.43 30.63
CA LYS A 778 -18.30 41.49 29.78
C LYS A 778 -18.52 40.23 28.94
N LEU A 779 -17.44 39.63 28.42
CA LEU A 779 -17.51 38.55 27.42
C LEU A 779 -17.24 37.17 28.02
N GLY A 780 -16.48 37.10 29.11
CA GLY A 780 -16.04 35.83 29.71
C GLY A 780 -15.16 34.97 28.80
N ASP A 781 -14.54 35.54 27.75
CA ASP A 781 -13.68 34.81 26.79
C ASP A 781 -12.35 34.40 27.46
N PRO A 782 -12.07 33.09 27.65
CA PRO A 782 -10.83 32.61 28.26
C PRO A 782 -9.55 33.05 27.52
N GLN A 783 -9.65 33.38 26.23
CA GLN A 783 -8.51 33.89 25.46
C GLN A 783 -8.13 35.31 25.88
N ILE A 784 -9.09 36.14 26.27
CA ILE A 784 -8.81 37.48 26.81
C ILE A 784 -8.09 37.35 28.16
N THR A 785 -8.51 36.42 29.02
CA THR A 785 -7.81 36.07 30.26
C THR A 785 -6.35 35.66 30.00
N ALA A 786 -6.13 34.80 29.00
CA ALA A 786 -4.79 34.36 28.62
C ALA A 786 -3.92 35.54 28.12
N MET A 787 -4.49 36.45 27.33
CA MET A 787 -3.81 37.67 26.87
C MET A 787 -3.43 38.59 28.03
N ILE A 788 -4.32 38.80 29.00
CA ILE A 788 -4.07 39.60 30.21
C ILE A 788 -2.86 39.06 30.97
N VAL A 789 -2.82 37.73 31.16
CA VAL A 789 -1.69 37.05 31.83
C VAL A 789 -0.40 37.21 31.00
N LYS A 790 -0.47 36.99 29.68
CA LYS A 790 0.68 37.10 28.77
C LYS A 790 1.31 38.50 28.83
N PHE A 791 0.51 39.55 28.67
CA PHE A 791 1.02 40.92 28.63
C PHE A 791 1.53 41.39 29.99
N THR A 792 0.88 40.99 31.10
CA THR A 792 1.38 41.28 32.46
C THR A 792 2.75 40.65 32.71
N ARG A 793 2.98 39.41 32.23
CA ARG A 793 4.30 38.75 32.32
C ARG A 793 5.38 39.44 31.49
N ARG A 794 5.04 39.94 30.29
CA ARG A 794 5.98 40.67 29.41
C ARG A 794 6.51 41.94 30.06
N ILE A 795 5.70 42.67 30.83
CA ILE A 795 6.16 43.85 31.61
C ILE A 795 6.97 43.45 32.85
N GLY A 796 6.62 42.32 33.49
CA GLY A 796 7.32 41.78 34.66
C GLY A 796 8.70 41.14 34.40
N GLY A 797 9.21 41.16 33.17
CA GLY A 797 10.56 40.70 32.83
C GLY A 797 10.76 39.17 32.78
N GLN A 798 9.69 38.38 32.85
CA GLN A 798 9.75 36.92 32.67
C GLN A 798 9.43 36.57 31.21
N SER A 799 10.43 36.27 30.38
CA SER A 799 10.22 35.72 29.05
C SER A 799 10.04 34.19 29.13
N SER A 800 8.94 33.66 28.59
CA SER A 800 8.79 32.22 28.31
C SER A 800 9.02 31.96 26.82
N ILE A 801 9.78 30.91 26.52
CA ILE A 801 10.33 30.56 25.19
C ILE A 801 9.30 29.98 24.20
N ASN A 802 8.02 29.82 24.56
CA ASN A 802 6.98 29.33 23.66
C ASN A 802 5.83 30.36 23.53
N ASP A 803 6.00 31.33 22.63
CA ASP A 803 4.91 32.20 22.16
C ASP A 803 4.35 31.61 20.86
N GLU A 804 3.43 30.64 20.96
CA GLU A 804 2.57 30.28 19.81
C GLU A 804 1.55 31.41 19.61
N GLU A 805 1.51 32.01 18.42
CA GLU A 805 0.44 32.92 18.00
C GLU A 805 -0.89 32.15 18.03
N LEU A 806 -1.88 32.66 18.78
CA LEU A 806 -3.24 32.12 18.77
C LEU A 806 -3.82 32.26 17.35
N PRO A 807 -4.63 31.29 16.87
CA PRO A 807 -5.23 31.35 15.54
C PRO A 807 -6.02 32.65 15.35
N GLU A 808 -5.58 33.45 14.38
CA GLU A 808 -6.12 34.77 14.07
C GLU A 808 -7.34 34.68 13.15
N ASP A 809 -8.46 35.27 13.61
CA ASP A 809 -9.70 35.53 12.87
C ASP A 809 -10.53 34.30 12.45
N VAL A 810 -11.43 33.84 13.34
CA VAL A 810 -12.70 33.25 12.91
C VAL A 810 -13.70 34.40 12.84
N MET A 811 -14.07 34.81 11.63
CA MET A 811 -15.24 35.69 11.43
C MET A 811 -16.48 34.92 11.92
N PRO A 812 -17.33 35.48 12.79
CA PRO A 812 -18.64 34.88 13.02
C PRO A 812 -19.41 34.87 11.69
N ASP A 813 -20.10 33.76 11.40
CA ASP A 813 -21.02 33.66 10.26
C ASP A 813 -21.98 34.85 10.30
N ALA A 814 -22.15 35.52 9.16
CA ALA A 814 -23.05 36.64 8.99
C ALA A 814 -24.51 36.19 8.89
N ASP A 815 -24.96 35.36 9.84
CA ASP A 815 -26.37 34.99 10.05
C ASP A 815 -26.76 35.33 11.49
N VAL A 816 -26.66 36.61 11.85
CA VAL A 816 -27.46 37.18 12.93
C VAL A 816 -28.37 38.21 12.29
N VAL A 817 -29.57 37.77 11.92
CA VAL A 817 -30.68 38.65 11.61
C VAL A 817 -30.92 39.48 12.87
N GLU A 818 -30.61 40.78 12.81
CA GLU A 818 -31.05 41.75 13.81
C GLU A 818 -32.57 41.68 13.87
N VAL A 819 -33.09 41.14 14.99
CA VAL A 819 -34.49 41.26 15.34
C VAL A 819 -34.70 42.71 15.77
N GLU A 820 -35.46 43.47 14.97
CA GLU A 820 -35.92 44.81 15.36
C GLU A 820 -36.68 44.75 16.70
N PRO A 821 -36.50 45.73 17.59
CA PRO A 821 -37.26 45.79 18.83
C PRO A 821 -38.70 46.23 18.53
N GLU A 822 -39.68 45.36 18.80
CA GLU A 822 -41.10 45.73 18.84
C GLU A 822 -41.31 46.89 19.82
N ALA A 823 -41.94 47.96 19.33
CA ALA A 823 -42.43 49.07 20.14
C ALA A 823 -43.95 48.98 20.27
N ALA A 824 -44.38 48.80 21.53
CA ALA A 824 -45.73 49.00 22.12
C ALA A 824 -46.88 48.09 21.66
#